data_AF-A0A381YYE4-F1
#
_entry.id   AF-A0A381YYE4-F1
#
_cell.length_a   1.000
_cell.length_b   1.000
_cell.length_c   1.000
_cell.angle_alpha   90.00
_cell.angle_beta   90.00
_cell.angle_gamma   90.00
#
_symmetry.space_group_name_H-M   'P 1'
#
loop_
_entity.id
_entity.type
_entity.pdbx_description
1 polymer ?
#
loop_
_entity_poly.entity_id
_entity_poly.type
_entity_poly.pdbx_seq_one_letter_code
_entity_poly.pdbx_strand_id
1 'polypeptide(L)'
;TGGVMQVRLTGSSATFGGADYITASNTIQAGNDTQLTLSNTDTAISSAYIGMALVLTSGKGAGQIAYIDTYNAATKVATVKKPSDDTAGWDHMTGATIETLLDNTTTYSVEPRVTFSAPGGDGSTATSNAKGRTKVVDGKIVEVRLYDPGASYVTTPSVTFTDPNNTADAAYEVYLGDDVLTQPTFTDAGTGWTTVSATVLDSGLTKNITGVTYTANPFAEILLVANKEYIKDEVVAWIDAQIAAGSNPSLWDDFVHDKVKCERDVGYLIDAFIHDLKYGSNRDTVTAARRYWIGTSFVGGEAPQIIAAYEQMRTIILDYILDNTAYTSLQTDTTQTTNANNGEAGAQTKCGELITVITQVVAHGLAVIPASGGDGIVDITVTGHTILGKTRIKIDDIVGTNQLNNNTFYVGVVDVDTLRLYIDENLLHPAVGDNFSTYISDGIITYGAGYRDQRQDGKYVQVESMLAIPQSGANVEFASVPNTWFKLVSVTNLTGSNPYSALLQLSPNIEIPQSPDHGEAISIRIRYSQVRLTGHDFLDVGTGNFISTNYPGIPNTPSVQANETIDSGGGRVFMTSTDQDGNFRVGDLFTVEQATGIATLNADAFSISGLQELQLGSVELGTAGATINEFSTDGTFTANSDQIVPTQRAIKTFITSQIGGGASELNVNSVTAGIINIQGNTITTTTGARINTTATMHFSAGVSGAPVAMQQFLLS
;
A
#
# COMPACT_ATOMS: atom_id res chain seq x y z
N THR A 1 27.37 -43.47 9.52
CA THR A 1 26.99 -44.80 10.07
C THR A 1 25.52 -45.06 9.78
N GLY A 2 25.09 -46.33 9.77
CA GLY A 2 23.73 -46.69 9.34
C GLY A 2 22.65 -46.18 10.29
N GLY A 3 21.78 -45.30 9.78
CA GLY A 3 20.63 -44.72 10.47
C GLY A 3 19.33 -44.95 9.71
N VAL A 4 18.19 -44.84 10.40
CA VAL A 4 16.87 -44.88 9.75
C VAL A 4 16.66 -43.57 9.00
N MET A 5 16.68 -43.63 7.67
CA MET A 5 16.51 -42.46 6.80
C MET A 5 15.03 -42.09 6.66
N GLN A 6 14.17 -43.10 6.46
CA GLN A 6 12.75 -42.88 6.24
C GLN A 6 11.94 -44.11 6.63
N VAL A 7 10.75 -43.88 7.19
CA VAL A 7 9.68 -44.88 7.30
C VAL A 7 8.59 -44.50 6.30
N ARG A 8 8.39 -45.33 5.28
CA ARG A 8 7.36 -45.16 4.28
C ARG A 8 6.15 -46.01 4.64
N LEU A 9 4.98 -45.39 4.72
CA LEU A 9 3.72 -46.14 4.85
C LEU A 9 3.35 -46.76 3.51
N THR A 10 2.95 -48.02 3.54
CA THR A 10 2.59 -48.82 2.36
C THR A 10 1.17 -49.35 2.48
N GLY A 11 0.63 -49.90 1.39
CA GLY A 11 -0.72 -50.45 1.35
C GLY A 11 -1.55 -49.96 0.16
N SER A 12 -2.75 -50.52 0.04
CA SER A 12 -3.80 -50.08 -0.89
C SER A 12 -4.61 -48.92 -0.29
N SER A 13 -5.50 -48.29 -1.05
CA SER A 13 -6.41 -47.26 -0.52
C SER A 13 -7.23 -47.71 0.71
N ALA A 14 -7.53 -49.00 0.81
CA ALA A 14 -8.25 -49.57 1.95
C ALA A 14 -7.36 -49.83 3.18
N THR A 15 -6.07 -50.13 2.99
CA THR A 15 -5.15 -50.60 4.05
C THR A 15 -4.05 -49.61 4.43
N PHE A 16 -3.92 -48.51 3.67
CA PHE A 16 -2.93 -47.47 3.93
C PHE A 16 -3.17 -46.83 5.31
N GLY A 17 -2.12 -46.82 6.14
CA GLY A 17 -2.14 -46.18 7.46
C GLY A 17 -2.86 -46.94 8.57
N GLY A 18 -3.33 -48.17 8.32
CA GLY A 18 -4.07 -48.98 9.30
C GLY A 18 -5.51 -48.49 9.53
N ALA A 19 -6.06 -48.74 10.72
CA ALA A 19 -7.42 -48.31 11.08
C ALA A 19 -7.60 -48.03 12.58
N ASP A 20 -8.49 -47.09 12.89
CA ASP A 20 -8.95 -46.70 14.22
C ASP A 20 -7.86 -46.21 15.20
N TYR A 21 -6.78 -45.65 14.68
CA TYR A 21 -5.82 -44.92 15.51
C TYR A 21 -6.43 -43.61 16.03
N ILE A 22 -6.21 -43.30 17.30
CA ILE A 22 -6.73 -42.07 17.91
C ILE A 22 -5.60 -41.09 18.21
N THR A 23 -5.95 -39.81 18.28
CA THR A 23 -5.05 -38.76 18.81
C THR A 23 -5.86 -37.82 19.68
N ALA A 24 -5.20 -37.17 20.64
CA ALA A 24 -5.82 -36.14 21.46
C ALA A 24 -4.82 -35.05 21.77
N SER A 25 -5.22 -33.79 21.58
CA SER A 25 -4.37 -32.65 21.90
C SER A 25 -5.18 -31.59 22.62
N ASN A 26 -4.58 -31.01 23.65
CA ASN A 26 -5.20 -29.94 24.43
C ASN A 26 -4.16 -29.26 25.34
N THR A 27 -4.62 -28.32 26.16
CA THR A 27 -3.86 -27.73 27.25
C THR A 27 -3.99 -28.58 28.51
N ILE A 28 -2.89 -28.76 29.24
CA ILE A 28 -2.90 -29.51 30.50
C ILE A 28 -3.53 -28.68 31.62
N GLN A 29 -3.89 -29.32 32.73
CA GLN A 29 -4.24 -28.61 33.96
C GLN A 29 -3.00 -28.36 34.83
N ALA A 30 -2.18 -29.41 35.02
CA ALA A 30 -0.92 -29.40 35.78
C ALA A 30 -0.12 -30.68 35.49
N GLY A 31 1.15 -30.72 35.85
CA GLY A 31 1.98 -31.93 35.77
C GLY A 31 3.28 -31.84 36.55
N ASN A 32 3.97 -32.97 36.67
CA ASN A 32 5.27 -33.07 37.31
C ASN A 32 6.20 -34.05 36.57
N ASP A 33 7.28 -34.47 37.23
CA ASP A 33 8.30 -35.39 36.71
C ASP A 33 7.80 -36.78 36.32
N THR A 34 6.63 -37.23 36.79
CA THR A 34 6.13 -38.61 36.66
C THR A 34 4.65 -38.72 36.26
N GLN A 35 3.92 -37.61 36.22
CA GLN A 35 2.49 -37.58 35.88
C GLN A 35 2.07 -36.27 35.20
N LEU A 36 1.01 -36.36 34.40
CA LEU A 36 0.35 -35.24 33.73
C LEU A 36 -1.15 -35.29 34.00
N THR A 37 -1.77 -34.14 34.31
CA THR A 37 -3.23 -34.02 34.39
C THR A 37 -3.74 -33.44 33.07
N LEU A 38 -4.40 -34.28 32.27
CA LEU A 38 -4.96 -33.92 30.96
C LEU A 38 -6.12 -32.91 31.11
N SER A 39 -6.58 -32.36 29.98
CA SER A 39 -7.66 -31.37 29.96
C SER A 39 -8.95 -31.91 30.60
N ASN A 40 -9.71 -31.02 31.24
CA ASN A 40 -11.04 -31.35 31.78
C ASN A 40 -12.07 -31.63 30.68
N THR A 41 -11.84 -31.15 29.45
CA THR A 41 -12.70 -31.41 28.29
C THR A 41 -12.39 -32.75 27.61
N ASP A 42 -11.36 -33.47 28.05
CA ASP A 42 -11.01 -34.77 27.51
C ASP A 42 -12.11 -35.80 27.85
N THR A 43 -12.57 -36.56 26.85
CA THR A 43 -13.69 -37.51 26.98
C THR A 43 -13.27 -38.98 26.85
N ALA A 44 -11.98 -39.25 26.70
CA ALA A 44 -11.49 -40.61 26.52
C ALA A 44 -11.65 -41.46 27.79
N ILE A 45 -11.81 -42.77 27.57
CA ILE A 45 -11.91 -43.78 28.64
C ILE A 45 -10.53 -44.14 29.19
N SER A 46 -10.47 -44.70 30.41
CA SER A 46 -9.19 -45.00 31.09
C SER A 46 -8.25 -45.93 30.31
N SER A 47 -8.78 -46.82 29.47
CA SER A 47 -7.97 -47.72 28.65
C SER A 47 -7.49 -47.11 27.33
N ALA A 48 -8.04 -45.96 26.91
CA ALA A 48 -7.82 -45.43 25.57
C ALA A 48 -6.38 -44.99 25.33
N TYR A 49 -5.66 -44.56 26.36
CA TYR A 49 -4.33 -43.95 26.20
C TYR A 49 -3.17 -44.80 26.69
N ILE A 50 -3.42 -45.95 27.31
CA ILE A 50 -2.37 -46.79 27.92
C ILE A 50 -1.39 -47.26 26.84
N GLY A 51 -0.11 -46.96 26.99
CA GLY A 51 0.95 -47.33 26.04
C GLY A 51 1.14 -46.34 24.87
N MET A 52 0.27 -45.34 24.71
CA MET A 52 0.42 -44.30 23.70
C MET A 52 1.52 -43.29 24.08
N ALA A 53 2.09 -42.62 23.09
CA ALA A 53 3.07 -41.56 23.30
C ALA A 53 2.37 -40.27 23.74
N LEU A 54 3.01 -39.56 24.65
CA LEU A 54 2.57 -38.28 25.17
C LEU A 54 3.70 -37.26 24.98
N VAL A 55 3.42 -36.22 24.21
CA VAL A 55 4.40 -35.21 23.81
C VAL A 55 3.93 -33.83 24.22
N LEU A 56 4.78 -33.07 24.89
CA LEU A 56 4.52 -31.66 25.21
C LEU A 56 4.89 -30.81 23.99
N THR A 57 3.88 -30.21 23.34
CA THR A 57 4.02 -29.57 22.02
C THR A 57 4.33 -28.08 22.12
N SER A 58 3.95 -27.42 23.21
CA SER A 58 4.21 -25.99 23.45
C SER A 58 4.12 -25.67 24.94
N GLY A 59 4.56 -24.47 25.31
CA GLY A 59 4.56 -23.96 26.68
C GLY A 59 5.70 -24.50 27.54
N LYS A 60 5.48 -24.51 28.84
CA LYS A 60 6.48 -24.96 29.82
C LYS A 60 6.76 -26.47 29.66
N GLY A 61 8.02 -26.86 29.50
CA GLY A 61 8.41 -28.26 29.24
C GLY A 61 8.21 -28.75 27.80
N ALA A 62 7.95 -27.85 26.84
CA ALA A 62 7.83 -28.21 25.42
C ALA A 62 9.06 -28.99 24.93
N GLY A 63 8.82 -30.10 24.22
CA GLY A 63 9.88 -31.01 23.77
C GLY A 63 10.06 -32.26 24.64
N GLN A 64 9.43 -32.31 25.82
CA GLN A 64 9.36 -33.53 26.62
C GLN A 64 8.46 -34.59 25.97
N ILE A 65 8.93 -35.83 26.01
CA ILE A 65 8.24 -37.00 25.49
C ILE A 65 8.25 -38.13 26.51
N ALA A 66 7.10 -38.77 26.68
CA ALA A 66 6.93 -39.95 27.48
C ALA A 66 5.91 -40.89 26.82
N TYR A 67 5.65 -42.05 27.42
CA TYR A 67 4.47 -42.84 27.10
C TYR A 67 3.62 -43.05 28.35
N ILE A 68 2.31 -43.21 28.15
CA ILE A 68 1.34 -43.30 29.25
C ILE A 68 1.35 -44.71 29.84
N ASP A 69 1.67 -44.83 31.12
CA ASP A 69 1.69 -46.10 31.86
C ASP A 69 0.31 -46.42 32.45
N THR A 70 -0.33 -45.42 33.07
CA THR A 70 -1.72 -45.52 33.54
C THR A 70 -2.48 -44.23 33.23
N TYR A 71 -3.80 -44.34 33.02
CA TYR A 71 -4.68 -43.19 32.84
C TYR A 71 -6.00 -43.41 33.58
N ASN A 72 -6.48 -42.38 34.28
CA ASN A 72 -7.76 -42.39 34.96
C ASN A 72 -8.68 -41.31 34.36
N ALA A 73 -9.72 -41.72 33.65
CA ALA A 73 -10.66 -40.81 32.99
C ALA A 73 -11.48 -39.92 33.95
N ALA A 74 -11.62 -40.29 35.24
CA ALA A 74 -12.35 -39.49 36.22
C ALA A 74 -11.49 -38.36 36.79
N THR A 75 -10.22 -38.64 37.11
CA THR A 75 -9.29 -37.63 37.63
C THR A 75 -8.50 -36.90 36.53
N LYS A 76 -8.53 -37.41 35.30
CA LYS A 76 -7.73 -36.97 34.15
C LYS A 76 -6.21 -37.10 34.35
N VAL A 77 -5.78 -37.86 35.35
CA VAL A 77 -4.36 -38.07 35.64
C VAL A 77 -3.81 -39.23 34.82
N ALA A 78 -2.71 -38.99 34.12
CA ALA A 78 -1.89 -39.99 33.44
C ALA A 78 -0.52 -40.10 34.11
N THR A 79 -0.08 -41.30 34.49
CA THR A 79 1.32 -41.55 34.88
C THR A 79 2.13 -41.87 33.64
N VAL A 80 3.40 -41.47 33.63
CA VAL A 80 4.23 -41.55 32.42
C VAL A 80 5.56 -42.25 32.67
N LYS A 81 6.07 -42.90 31.63
CA LYS A 81 7.37 -43.57 31.61
C LYS A 81 8.20 -43.15 30.41
N LYS A 82 9.52 -43.22 30.56
CA LYS A 82 10.49 -42.85 29.55
C LYS A 82 10.54 -43.87 28.42
N PRO A 83 10.47 -43.44 27.15
CA PRO A 83 10.67 -44.31 26.00
C PRO A 83 12.07 -44.93 25.95
N SER A 84 13.08 -44.30 26.55
CA SER A 84 14.48 -44.73 26.53
C SER A 84 14.80 -45.93 27.43
N ASP A 85 14.29 -45.95 28.67
CA ASP A 85 14.73 -46.90 29.71
C ASP A 85 13.59 -47.54 30.52
N ASP A 86 12.33 -47.26 30.18
CA ASP A 86 11.13 -47.77 30.84
C ASP A 86 10.94 -47.30 32.31
N THR A 87 11.78 -46.39 32.80
CA THR A 87 11.64 -45.82 34.14
C THR A 87 10.57 -44.73 34.18
N ALA A 88 10.06 -44.41 35.37
CA ALA A 88 9.08 -43.35 35.53
C ALA A 88 9.65 -41.98 35.12
N GLY A 89 8.89 -41.24 34.31
CA GLY A 89 9.16 -39.85 33.94
C GLY A 89 9.33 -39.57 32.45
N TRP A 90 10.09 -38.53 32.13
CA TRP A 90 10.17 -37.94 30.78
C TRP A 90 11.57 -38.04 30.16
N ASP A 91 11.60 -38.20 28.84
CA ASP A 91 12.74 -37.90 27.98
C ASP A 91 12.55 -36.53 27.30
N HIS A 92 13.61 -35.97 26.69
CA HIS A 92 13.53 -34.75 25.89
C HIS A 92 13.98 -35.01 24.46
N MET A 93 13.22 -34.55 23.45
CA MET A 93 13.54 -34.80 22.04
C MET A 93 14.90 -34.25 21.60
N THR A 94 15.35 -33.16 22.22
CA THR A 94 16.67 -32.53 21.96
C THR A 94 17.68 -32.66 23.10
N GLY A 95 17.35 -33.41 24.17
CA GLY A 95 18.23 -33.57 25.33
C GLY A 95 18.33 -32.36 26.28
N ALA A 96 17.38 -31.41 26.23
CA ALA A 96 17.29 -30.34 27.21
C ALA A 96 16.90 -30.86 28.61
N THR A 97 17.15 -30.06 29.64
CA THR A 97 16.78 -30.39 31.03
C THR A 97 15.27 -30.57 31.15
N ILE A 98 14.85 -31.65 31.81
CA ILE A 98 13.43 -31.95 32.05
C ILE A 98 12.85 -30.95 33.05
N GLU A 99 11.75 -30.31 32.68
CA GLU A 99 10.95 -29.49 33.57
C GLU A 99 10.10 -30.37 34.49
N THR A 100 10.24 -30.13 35.79
CA THR A 100 9.62 -30.94 36.84
C THR A 100 8.30 -30.37 37.35
N LEU A 101 7.93 -29.16 36.92
CA LEU A 101 6.68 -28.48 37.27
C LEU A 101 6.00 -27.93 36.01
N LEU A 102 4.95 -28.61 35.56
CA LEU A 102 4.19 -28.22 34.37
C LEU A 102 2.88 -27.54 34.80
N ASP A 103 2.44 -26.54 34.03
CA ASP A 103 1.26 -25.72 34.33
C ASP A 103 0.36 -25.57 33.09
N ASN A 104 -0.72 -24.80 33.23
CA ASN A 104 -1.71 -24.58 32.17
C ASN A 104 -1.20 -23.77 30.96
N THR A 105 0.07 -23.40 30.92
CA THR A 105 0.69 -22.85 29.70
C THR A 105 1.12 -23.95 28.74
N THR A 106 1.22 -25.21 29.21
CA THR A 106 1.70 -26.35 28.44
C THR A 106 0.59 -27.01 27.63
N THR A 107 0.85 -27.27 26.35
CA THR A 107 -0.03 -28.08 25.49
C THR A 107 0.56 -29.47 25.26
N TYR A 108 -0.29 -30.48 25.17
CA TYR A 108 0.09 -31.87 24.95
C TYR A 108 -0.51 -32.44 23.67
N SER A 109 0.08 -33.54 23.21
CA SER A 109 -0.42 -34.42 22.16
C SER A 109 -0.26 -35.86 22.62
N VAL A 110 -1.36 -36.61 22.67
CA VAL A 110 -1.38 -38.07 22.79
C VAL A 110 -1.52 -38.65 21.39
N GLU A 111 -0.61 -39.54 21.04
CA GLU A 111 -0.47 -40.09 19.69
C GLU A 111 0.07 -41.53 19.75
N PRO A 112 -0.19 -42.36 18.71
CA PRO A 112 0.31 -43.73 18.68
C PRO A 112 1.83 -43.77 18.90
N ARG A 113 2.28 -44.61 19.83
CA ARG A 113 3.71 -44.71 20.12
C ARG A 113 4.39 -45.52 19.02
N VAL A 114 5.42 -44.95 18.42
CA VAL A 114 6.29 -45.67 17.48
C VAL A 114 7.56 -46.14 18.17
N THR A 115 7.89 -47.43 18.03
CA THR A 115 9.12 -48.03 18.55
C THR A 115 9.85 -48.80 17.47
N PHE A 116 11.18 -48.72 17.49
CA PHE A 116 12.08 -49.42 16.57
C PHE A 116 12.84 -50.52 17.31
N SER A 117 13.03 -51.67 16.66
CA SER A 117 13.90 -52.71 17.20
C SER A 117 15.33 -52.21 17.39
N ALA A 118 16.03 -52.80 18.37
CA ALA A 118 17.41 -52.44 18.67
C ALA A 118 18.34 -52.63 17.45
N PRO A 119 19.30 -51.72 17.22
CA PRO A 119 20.28 -51.86 16.15
C PRO A 119 21.24 -53.03 16.42
N GLY A 120 21.70 -53.70 15.37
CA GLY A 120 22.59 -54.86 15.48
C GLY A 120 24.05 -54.53 15.84
N GLY A 121 24.46 -53.26 15.71
CA GLY A 121 25.82 -52.83 16.04
C GLY A 121 26.82 -53.14 14.92
N ASP A 122 27.15 -52.13 14.12
CA ASP A 122 28.19 -52.22 13.07
C ASP A 122 29.62 -52.02 13.62
N GLY A 123 29.77 -51.73 14.91
CA GLY A 123 31.04 -51.48 15.59
C GLY A 123 31.65 -50.09 15.33
N SER A 124 30.99 -49.23 14.56
CA SER A 124 31.51 -47.91 14.18
C SER A 124 31.11 -46.80 15.17
N THR A 125 29.94 -46.93 15.80
CA THR A 125 29.41 -46.00 16.82
C THR A 125 28.70 -46.77 17.94
N ALA A 126 28.42 -46.09 19.06
CA ALA A 126 27.54 -46.64 20.07
C ALA A 126 26.13 -46.85 19.48
N THR A 127 25.52 -48.00 19.76
CA THR A 127 24.17 -48.33 19.32
C THR A 127 23.15 -47.35 19.91
N SER A 128 22.32 -46.76 19.06
CA SER A 128 21.20 -45.91 19.47
C SER A 128 19.95 -46.28 18.69
N ASN A 129 18.82 -46.47 19.38
CA ASN A 129 17.56 -46.75 18.71
C ASN A 129 17.04 -45.49 18.00
N ALA A 130 16.50 -45.68 16.79
CA ALA A 130 15.74 -44.64 16.11
C ALA A 130 14.50 -44.26 16.93
N LYS A 131 14.10 -43.00 16.82
CA LYS A 131 12.95 -42.44 17.53
C LYS A 131 12.13 -41.56 16.59
N GLY A 132 10.81 -41.68 16.71
CA GLY A 132 9.90 -40.94 15.85
C GLY A 132 8.56 -40.65 16.51
N ARG A 133 7.71 -39.96 15.76
CA ARG A 133 6.34 -39.61 16.11
C ARG A 133 5.42 -39.90 14.92
N THR A 134 4.17 -40.22 15.20
CA THR A 134 3.17 -40.52 14.16
C THR A 134 2.20 -39.38 14.01
N LYS A 135 1.81 -39.07 12.77
CA LYS A 135 0.65 -38.22 12.49
C LYS A 135 -0.52 -39.10 12.09
N VAL A 136 -1.68 -38.89 12.71
CA VAL A 136 -2.92 -39.61 12.40
C VAL A 136 -3.92 -38.63 11.77
N VAL A 137 -4.61 -39.06 10.72
CA VAL A 137 -5.73 -38.36 10.10
C VAL A 137 -6.81 -39.40 9.80
N ASP A 138 -8.06 -39.11 10.17
CA ASP A 138 -9.23 -39.98 9.93
C ASP A 138 -9.01 -41.44 10.37
N GLY A 139 -8.40 -41.64 11.54
CA GLY A 139 -8.14 -42.99 12.09
C GLY A 139 -6.94 -43.71 11.49
N LYS A 140 -6.17 -43.06 10.59
CA LYS A 140 -5.05 -43.66 9.85
C LYS A 140 -3.76 -42.92 10.09
N ILE A 141 -2.65 -43.63 10.28
CA ILE A 141 -1.32 -43.03 10.29
C ILE A 141 -1.01 -42.54 8.87
N VAL A 142 -0.64 -41.27 8.71
CA VAL A 142 -0.30 -40.67 7.41
C VAL A 142 1.18 -40.34 7.27
N GLU A 143 1.89 -40.18 8.39
CA GLU A 143 3.29 -39.79 8.42
C GLU A 143 3.96 -40.36 9.68
N VAL A 144 5.22 -40.80 9.54
CA VAL A 144 6.11 -41.07 10.67
C VAL A 144 7.27 -40.08 10.58
N ARG A 145 7.33 -39.16 11.53
CA ARG A 145 8.39 -38.14 11.62
C ARG A 145 9.48 -38.62 12.55
N LEU A 146 10.68 -38.81 12.02
CA LEU A 146 11.87 -39.14 12.79
C LEU A 146 12.42 -37.87 13.43
N TYR A 147 12.77 -37.93 14.71
CA TYR A 147 13.51 -36.87 15.40
C TYR A 147 14.90 -37.33 15.86
N ASP A 148 15.14 -38.64 15.88
CA ASP A 148 16.45 -39.26 16.07
C ASP A 148 16.54 -40.46 15.11
N PRO A 149 17.42 -40.46 14.10
CA PRO A 149 17.54 -41.56 13.14
C PRO A 149 18.16 -42.82 13.76
N GLY A 150 18.68 -42.74 15.00
CA GLY A 150 19.43 -43.81 15.64
C GLY A 150 20.81 -44.00 15.01
N ALA A 151 21.54 -45.01 15.48
CA ALA A 151 22.90 -45.29 15.03
C ALA A 151 23.21 -46.79 15.04
N SER A 152 24.08 -47.20 14.12
CA SER A 152 24.61 -48.56 13.98
C SER A 152 23.58 -49.63 13.57
N TYR A 153 22.60 -49.24 12.75
CA TYR A 153 21.68 -50.18 12.09
C TYR A 153 22.38 -50.93 10.95
N VAL A 154 22.46 -52.26 11.08
CA VAL A 154 23.02 -53.18 10.06
C VAL A 154 21.94 -53.91 9.25
N THR A 155 20.75 -54.04 9.82
CA THR A 155 19.57 -54.63 9.20
C THR A 155 18.38 -53.71 9.41
N THR A 156 17.43 -53.78 8.48
CA THR A 156 16.20 -52.97 8.54
C THR A 156 15.45 -53.26 9.85
N PRO A 157 15.21 -52.25 10.71
CA PRO A 157 14.51 -52.45 11.97
C PRO A 157 13.02 -52.70 11.76
N SER A 158 12.42 -53.49 12.67
CA SER A 158 10.97 -53.58 12.76
C SER A 158 10.40 -52.35 13.47
N VAL A 159 9.25 -51.86 13.00
CA VAL A 159 8.54 -50.71 13.55
C VAL A 159 7.25 -51.20 14.17
N THR A 160 6.97 -50.80 15.42
CA THR A 160 5.71 -51.12 16.09
C THR A 160 4.97 -49.84 16.43
N PHE A 161 3.70 -49.77 16.06
CA PHE A 161 2.79 -48.69 16.42
C PHE A 161 1.87 -49.17 17.54
N THR A 162 1.92 -48.53 18.70
CA THR A 162 1.13 -48.91 19.87
C THR A 162 0.01 -47.91 20.11
N ASP A 163 -1.23 -48.37 19.98
CA ASP A 163 -2.47 -47.68 20.32
C ASP A 163 -3.52 -48.72 20.75
N PRO A 164 -4.08 -48.65 21.98
CA PRO A 164 -5.09 -49.63 22.44
C PRO A 164 -6.38 -49.71 21.62
N ASN A 165 -6.64 -48.72 20.77
CA ASN A 165 -7.91 -48.56 20.06
C ASN A 165 -7.82 -49.02 18.60
N ASN A 166 -6.62 -49.28 18.08
CA ASN A 166 -6.44 -49.65 16.69
C ASN A 166 -7.06 -51.02 16.39
N THR A 167 -7.70 -51.14 15.24
CA THR A 167 -8.31 -52.40 14.79
C THR A 167 -7.52 -53.07 13.67
N ALA A 168 -6.62 -52.32 13.01
CA ALA A 168 -5.69 -52.84 12.02
C ALA A 168 -4.36 -52.08 12.08
N ASP A 169 -3.26 -52.83 12.01
CA ASP A 169 -1.91 -52.26 12.01
C ASP A 169 -1.56 -51.58 10.69
N ALA A 170 -0.83 -50.46 10.77
CA ALA A 170 -0.33 -49.76 9.60
C ALA A 170 0.81 -50.55 8.92
N ALA A 171 0.67 -50.81 7.62
CA ALA A 171 1.75 -51.39 6.82
C ALA A 171 2.83 -50.35 6.49
N TYR A 172 4.10 -50.77 6.53
CA TYR A 172 5.25 -49.89 6.37
C TYR A 172 6.44 -50.56 5.67
N GLU A 173 7.36 -49.75 5.19
CA GLU A 173 8.69 -50.13 4.70
C GLU A 173 9.71 -49.13 5.25
N VAL A 174 10.87 -49.61 5.71
CA VAL A 174 11.90 -48.76 6.32
C VAL A 174 13.14 -48.72 5.41
N TYR A 175 13.64 -47.52 5.16
CA TYR A 175 14.87 -47.29 4.43
C TYR A 175 15.99 -46.86 5.38
N LEU A 176 17.15 -47.51 5.24
CA LEU A 176 18.37 -47.15 5.93
C LEU A 176 19.25 -46.29 5.02
N GLY A 177 20.03 -45.40 5.62
CA GLY A 177 21.06 -44.62 4.94
C GLY A 177 22.29 -44.46 5.82
N ASP A 178 23.44 -44.28 5.20
CA ASP A 178 24.63 -43.81 5.91
C ASP A 178 24.59 -42.29 6.05
N ASP A 179 25.13 -41.80 7.16
CA ASP A 179 25.32 -40.38 7.47
C ASP A 179 24.01 -39.57 7.54
N VAL A 180 22.94 -40.25 7.96
CA VAL A 180 21.66 -39.61 8.28
C VAL A 180 21.86 -38.69 9.48
N LEU A 181 21.73 -37.39 9.25
CA LEU A 181 21.91 -36.37 10.28
C LEU A 181 20.73 -36.35 11.26
N THR A 182 21.04 -36.24 12.54
CA THR A 182 20.05 -35.98 13.59
C THR A 182 19.63 -34.51 13.60
N GLN A 183 18.47 -34.21 14.20
CA GLN A 183 18.00 -32.84 14.37
C GLN A 183 19.04 -32.04 15.19
N PRO A 184 19.44 -30.83 14.73
CA PRO A 184 20.34 -30.00 15.52
C PRO A 184 19.71 -29.62 16.86
N THR A 185 20.50 -29.67 17.93
CA THR A 185 20.09 -29.22 19.25
C THR A 185 20.33 -27.72 19.37
N PHE A 186 19.26 -26.95 19.55
CA PHE A 186 19.35 -25.52 19.78
C PHE A 186 19.45 -25.25 21.29
N THR A 187 20.64 -24.96 21.78
CA THR A 187 20.89 -24.73 23.22
C THR A 187 20.37 -23.38 23.72
N ASP A 188 20.16 -22.42 22.82
CA ASP A 188 19.74 -21.06 23.17
C ASP A 188 18.86 -20.45 22.05
N ALA A 189 17.66 -21.01 21.87
CA ALA A 189 16.65 -20.41 20.99
C ALA A 189 16.15 -19.11 21.67
N GLY A 190 16.76 -17.97 21.32
CA GLY A 190 16.58 -16.70 22.01
C GLY A 190 15.12 -16.37 22.35
N THR A 191 14.81 -16.18 23.62
CA THR A 191 13.45 -16.00 24.17
C THR A 191 13.04 -14.54 24.37
N GLY A 192 13.69 -13.59 23.69
CA GLY A 192 13.51 -12.17 23.96
C GLY A 192 13.34 -11.33 22.71
N TRP A 193 12.21 -11.46 22.02
CA TRP A 193 11.80 -10.51 20.99
C TRP A 193 11.31 -9.23 21.67
N THR A 194 12.13 -8.18 21.67
CA THR A 194 11.66 -6.84 22.05
C THR A 194 10.94 -6.24 20.85
N THR A 195 9.60 -6.23 20.90
CA THR A 195 8.74 -5.64 19.87
C THR A 195 8.38 -4.23 20.28
N VAL A 196 8.58 -3.28 19.37
CA VAL A 196 8.03 -1.93 19.48
C VAL A 196 6.83 -1.86 18.53
N SER A 197 5.66 -1.50 19.06
CA SER A 197 4.49 -1.19 18.23
C SER A 197 4.46 0.29 17.87
N ALA A 198 4.04 0.61 16.66
CA ALA A 198 3.77 1.96 16.20
C ALA A 198 2.45 1.97 15.40
N THR A 199 1.90 3.13 15.11
CA THR A 199 0.77 3.29 14.17
C THR A 199 1.13 4.27 13.06
N VAL A 200 0.59 4.06 11.86
CA VAL A 200 0.79 5.00 10.73
C VAL A 200 0.03 6.30 11.00
N LEU A 201 0.73 7.43 10.98
CA LEU A 201 0.16 8.75 11.23
C LEU A 201 0.07 9.58 9.95
N ASP A 202 -1.08 10.22 9.74
CA ASP A 202 -1.20 11.44 8.95
C ASP A 202 -1.68 12.54 9.89
N SER A 203 -0.93 13.63 10.09
CA SER A 203 -1.18 14.59 11.17
C SER A 203 -2.51 15.34 11.06
N GLY A 204 -3.22 15.18 9.93
CA GLY A 204 -4.44 15.93 9.64
C GLY A 204 -4.15 17.42 9.49
N LEU A 205 -4.99 18.10 8.71
CA LEU A 205 -5.00 19.53 8.56
C LEU A 205 -6.43 20.00 8.76
N THR A 206 -6.58 21.11 9.45
CA THR A 206 -7.87 21.73 9.69
C THR A 206 -7.94 23.07 8.96
N LYS A 207 -9.11 23.38 8.40
CA LYS A 207 -9.43 24.72 7.90
C LYS A 207 -10.83 25.12 8.33
N ASN A 208 -11.01 26.42 8.53
CA ASN A 208 -12.30 26.96 8.95
C ASN A 208 -13.25 27.07 7.76
N ILE A 209 -14.50 26.73 8.01
CA ILE A 209 -15.62 27.06 7.14
C ILE A 209 -16.03 28.49 7.47
N THR A 210 -16.23 29.30 6.44
CA THR A 210 -16.66 30.71 6.59
C THR A 210 -18.05 30.95 6.02
N GLY A 211 -18.61 29.96 5.31
CA GLY A 211 -19.96 29.99 4.78
C GLY A 211 -20.41 28.60 4.36
N VAL A 212 -21.73 28.37 4.41
CA VAL A 212 -22.37 27.22 3.76
C VAL A 212 -23.50 27.77 2.92
N THR A 213 -23.51 27.43 1.64
CA THR A 213 -24.57 27.78 0.71
C THR A 213 -25.19 26.51 0.19
N TYR A 214 -26.52 26.43 0.27
CA TYR A 214 -27.24 25.35 -0.39
C TYR A 214 -28.46 25.88 -1.14
N THR A 215 -28.77 25.24 -2.27
CA THR A 215 -29.94 25.58 -3.09
C THR A 215 -30.95 24.44 -3.01
N ALA A 216 -31.99 24.60 -2.18
CA ALA A 216 -33.12 23.67 -2.17
C ALA A 216 -34.25 24.18 -3.08
N ASN A 217 -34.90 23.26 -3.82
CA ASN A 217 -36.01 23.58 -4.72
C ASN A 217 -37.34 22.88 -4.31
N PRO A 218 -37.78 22.98 -3.03
CA PRO A 218 -38.92 22.23 -2.53
C PRO A 218 -40.25 22.57 -3.21
N PHE A 219 -40.49 23.84 -3.59
CA PHE A 219 -41.75 24.25 -4.21
C PHE A 219 -41.85 23.77 -5.65
N ALA A 220 -40.75 23.84 -6.42
CA ALA A 220 -40.70 23.28 -7.76
C ALA A 220 -40.90 21.75 -7.77
N GLU A 221 -40.29 21.02 -6.83
CA GLU A 221 -40.51 19.57 -6.68
C GLU A 221 -41.98 19.27 -6.39
N ILE A 222 -42.58 19.95 -5.41
CA ILE A 222 -43.99 19.74 -5.03
C ILE A 222 -44.93 20.05 -6.21
N LEU A 223 -44.73 21.15 -6.92
CA LEU A 223 -45.57 21.56 -8.05
C LEU A 223 -45.46 20.57 -9.22
N LEU A 224 -44.26 20.12 -9.58
CA LEU A 224 -44.05 19.16 -10.67
C LEU A 224 -44.62 17.77 -10.33
N VAL A 225 -44.41 17.29 -9.10
CA VAL A 225 -44.97 16.02 -8.64
C VAL A 225 -46.50 16.06 -8.65
N ALA A 226 -47.09 17.13 -8.13
CA ALA A 226 -48.55 17.28 -8.05
C ALA A 226 -49.21 17.42 -9.43
N ASN A 227 -48.51 17.99 -10.41
CA ASN A 227 -49.04 18.23 -11.76
C ASN A 227 -48.57 17.20 -12.82
N LYS A 228 -47.81 16.17 -12.44
CA LYS A 228 -47.25 15.20 -13.39
C LYS A 228 -48.30 14.58 -14.31
N GLU A 229 -49.37 14.05 -13.74
CA GLU A 229 -50.45 13.41 -14.52
C GLU A 229 -51.16 14.44 -15.42
N TYR A 230 -51.38 15.65 -14.91
CA TYR A 230 -51.95 16.74 -15.70
C TYR A 230 -51.09 17.13 -16.91
N ILE A 231 -49.77 17.28 -16.73
CA ILE A 231 -48.85 17.63 -17.83
C ILE A 231 -48.84 16.53 -18.90
N LYS A 232 -48.86 15.26 -18.47
CA LYS A 232 -48.89 14.10 -19.39
C LYS A 232 -50.11 14.15 -20.30
N ASP A 233 -51.30 14.30 -19.73
CA ASP A 233 -52.56 14.32 -20.48
C ASP A 233 -52.66 15.58 -21.36
N GLU A 234 -52.23 16.73 -20.85
CA GLU A 234 -52.29 18.01 -21.56
C GLU A 234 -51.38 18.03 -22.80
N VAL A 235 -50.17 17.47 -22.71
CA VAL A 235 -49.25 17.37 -23.85
C VAL A 235 -49.83 16.47 -24.94
N VAL A 236 -50.44 15.34 -24.58
CA VAL A 236 -51.09 14.44 -25.55
C VAL A 236 -52.31 15.12 -26.19
N ALA A 237 -53.13 15.80 -25.40
CA ALA A 237 -54.29 16.54 -25.91
C ALA A 237 -53.87 17.68 -26.86
N TRP A 238 -52.76 18.36 -26.57
CA TRP A 238 -52.19 19.36 -27.46
C TRP A 238 -51.74 18.75 -28.79
N ILE A 239 -51.06 17.59 -28.76
CA ILE A 239 -50.67 16.86 -29.99
C ILE A 239 -51.90 16.49 -30.82
N ASP A 240 -52.95 15.94 -30.19
CA ASP A 240 -54.21 15.61 -30.87
C ASP A 240 -54.84 16.85 -31.52
N ALA A 241 -54.82 18.00 -30.84
CA ALA A 241 -55.31 19.26 -31.38
C ALA A 241 -54.48 19.74 -32.58
N GLN A 242 -53.15 19.58 -32.54
CA GLN A 242 -52.29 19.93 -33.67
C GLN A 242 -52.51 19.02 -34.89
N ILE A 243 -52.73 17.72 -34.68
CA ILE A 243 -53.08 16.76 -35.75
C ILE A 243 -54.43 17.13 -36.36
N ALA A 244 -55.45 17.41 -35.53
CA ALA A 244 -56.78 17.78 -36.01
C ALA A 244 -56.80 19.12 -36.77
N ALA A 245 -55.93 20.07 -36.39
CA ALA A 245 -55.78 21.36 -37.06
C ALA A 245 -54.80 21.31 -38.26
N GLY A 246 -54.03 20.23 -38.40
CA GLY A 246 -53.02 20.07 -39.44
C GLY A 246 -53.66 19.90 -40.81
N SER A 247 -53.23 20.72 -41.76
CA SER A 247 -53.55 20.54 -43.17
C SER A 247 -52.29 20.69 -44.01
N ASN A 248 -52.10 19.79 -44.98
CA ASN A 248 -50.96 19.81 -45.90
C ASN A 248 -50.63 21.22 -46.47
N PRO A 249 -49.39 21.72 -46.35
CA PRO A 249 -48.23 21.11 -45.68
C PRO A 249 -48.13 21.55 -44.22
N SER A 250 -48.37 20.62 -43.28
CA SER A 250 -48.16 20.82 -41.85
C SER A 250 -47.23 19.75 -41.30
N LEU A 251 -46.51 20.07 -40.22
CA LEU A 251 -45.72 19.11 -39.44
C LEU A 251 -46.58 17.91 -38.96
N TRP A 252 -47.88 18.14 -38.79
CA TRP A 252 -48.84 17.20 -38.20
C TRP A 252 -49.76 16.55 -39.25
N ASP A 253 -49.53 16.81 -40.54
CA ASP A 253 -50.33 16.26 -41.64
C ASP A 253 -50.20 14.72 -41.67
N ASP A 254 -51.33 14.01 -41.65
CA ASP A 254 -51.41 12.54 -41.58
C ASP A 254 -50.57 11.88 -40.47
N PHE A 255 -50.20 12.62 -39.42
CA PHE A 255 -49.40 12.09 -38.32
C PHE A 255 -50.25 11.24 -37.37
N VAL A 256 -49.76 10.04 -37.05
CA VAL A 256 -50.41 9.11 -36.11
C VAL A 256 -49.42 8.76 -35.01
N HIS A 257 -49.79 9.02 -33.77
CA HIS A 257 -48.94 8.73 -32.60
C HIS A 257 -49.57 7.68 -31.68
N ASP A 258 -48.72 6.95 -30.97
CA ASP A 258 -49.11 6.04 -29.90
C ASP A 258 -49.24 6.83 -28.60
N LYS A 259 -50.49 7.21 -28.27
CA LYS A 259 -50.83 8.05 -27.11
C LYS A 259 -50.23 7.51 -25.81
N VAL A 260 -50.33 6.19 -25.58
CA VAL A 260 -49.86 5.54 -24.36
C VAL A 260 -48.34 5.60 -24.23
N LYS A 261 -47.61 5.45 -25.35
CA LYS A 261 -46.15 5.60 -25.34
C LYS A 261 -45.73 7.05 -25.15
N CYS A 262 -46.40 7.99 -25.82
CA CYS A 262 -46.11 9.42 -25.70
C CYS A 262 -46.30 9.90 -24.25
N GLU A 263 -47.44 9.55 -23.65
CA GLU A 263 -47.78 9.87 -22.26
C GLU A 263 -46.75 9.30 -21.27
N ARG A 264 -46.33 8.05 -21.48
CA ARG A 264 -45.30 7.39 -20.67
C ARG A 264 -43.95 8.09 -20.79
N ASP A 265 -43.53 8.43 -22.01
CA ASP A 265 -42.22 9.01 -22.26
C ASP A 265 -42.13 10.45 -21.71
N VAL A 266 -43.22 11.22 -21.78
CA VAL A 266 -43.38 12.52 -21.07
C VAL A 266 -43.27 12.31 -19.55
N GLY A 267 -43.94 11.30 -19.01
CA GLY A 267 -43.87 10.98 -17.58
C GLY A 267 -42.45 10.67 -17.08
N TYR A 268 -41.66 9.90 -17.86
CA TYR A 268 -40.26 9.61 -17.51
C TYR A 268 -39.36 10.84 -17.57
N LEU A 269 -39.62 11.79 -18.47
CA LEU A 269 -38.89 13.05 -18.52
C LEU A 269 -39.20 13.93 -17.30
N ILE A 270 -40.46 14.02 -16.90
CA ILE A 270 -40.85 14.78 -15.70
C ILE A 270 -40.19 14.18 -14.45
N ASP A 271 -40.16 12.85 -14.31
CA ASP A 271 -39.45 12.19 -13.20
C ASP A 271 -37.95 12.51 -13.20
N ALA A 272 -37.32 12.49 -14.39
CA ALA A 272 -35.92 12.85 -14.55
C ALA A 272 -35.66 14.31 -14.17
N PHE A 273 -36.53 15.25 -14.58
CA PHE A 273 -36.40 16.66 -14.22
C PHE A 273 -36.57 16.88 -12.72
N ILE A 274 -37.55 16.24 -12.08
CA ILE A 274 -37.76 16.32 -10.63
C ILE A 274 -36.50 15.85 -9.88
N HIS A 275 -35.95 14.69 -10.27
CA HIS A 275 -34.74 14.16 -9.66
C HIS A 275 -33.55 15.11 -9.88
N ASP A 276 -33.30 15.54 -11.11
CA ASP A 276 -32.20 16.44 -11.42
C ASP A 276 -32.30 17.80 -10.72
N LEU A 277 -33.51 18.35 -10.53
CA LEU A 277 -33.75 19.57 -9.75
C LEU A 277 -33.48 19.38 -8.25
N LYS A 278 -33.77 18.19 -7.71
CA LYS A 278 -33.55 17.84 -6.31
C LYS A 278 -32.06 17.70 -5.98
N TYR A 279 -31.30 17.09 -6.88
CA TYR A 279 -29.87 16.83 -6.68
C TYR A 279 -28.95 17.88 -7.29
N GLY A 280 -29.50 18.91 -7.96
CA GLY A 280 -28.72 19.89 -8.73
C GLY A 280 -27.91 19.24 -9.87
N SER A 281 -28.46 18.17 -10.46
CA SER A 281 -27.83 17.36 -11.50
C SER A 281 -28.47 17.56 -12.87
N ASN A 282 -27.94 16.87 -13.87
CA ASN A 282 -28.53 16.69 -15.19
C ASN A 282 -28.53 15.21 -15.62
N ARG A 283 -28.16 14.30 -14.71
CA ARG A 283 -27.80 12.91 -15.01
C ARG A 283 -28.99 12.14 -15.55
N ASP A 284 -30.14 12.26 -14.91
CA ASP A 284 -31.31 11.46 -15.26
C ASP A 284 -31.92 11.98 -16.57
N THR A 285 -31.88 13.30 -16.77
CA THR A 285 -32.24 13.95 -18.03
C THR A 285 -31.31 13.53 -19.17
N VAL A 286 -29.99 13.55 -18.96
CA VAL A 286 -28.99 13.10 -19.94
C VAL A 286 -29.18 11.61 -20.27
N THR A 287 -29.51 10.80 -19.26
CA THR A 287 -29.79 9.37 -19.44
C THR A 287 -31.06 9.15 -20.26
N ALA A 288 -32.11 9.92 -20.00
CA ALA A 288 -33.34 9.90 -20.79
C ALA A 288 -33.07 10.36 -22.24
N ALA A 289 -32.30 11.45 -22.43
CA ALA A 289 -31.91 11.97 -23.74
C ALA A 289 -31.20 10.92 -24.59
N ARG A 290 -30.29 10.15 -23.97
CA ARG A 290 -29.50 9.13 -24.66
C ARG A 290 -30.36 8.03 -25.27
N ARG A 291 -31.54 7.73 -24.71
CA ARG A 291 -32.44 6.67 -25.22
C ARG A 291 -32.96 6.96 -26.63
N TYR A 292 -32.96 8.22 -27.06
CA TYR A 292 -33.35 8.61 -28.41
C TYR A 292 -32.33 8.25 -29.50
N TRP A 293 -31.12 7.82 -29.13
CA TRP A 293 -30.06 7.53 -30.10
C TRP A 293 -29.35 6.23 -29.77
N ILE A 294 -29.10 5.42 -30.81
CA ILE A 294 -28.19 4.26 -30.74
C ILE A 294 -27.04 4.54 -31.72
N GLY A 295 -25.86 4.85 -31.18
CA GLY A 295 -24.74 5.34 -31.99
C GLY A 295 -25.08 6.67 -32.66
N THR A 296 -25.01 6.72 -33.99
CA THR A 296 -25.37 7.90 -34.81
C THR A 296 -26.80 7.82 -35.38
N SER A 297 -27.59 6.82 -34.99
CA SER A 297 -28.95 6.62 -35.52
C SER A 297 -30.00 7.07 -34.52
N PHE A 298 -30.92 7.93 -34.98
CA PHE A 298 -32.09 8.35 -34.21
C PHE A 298 -33.12 7.22 -34.12
N VAL A 299 -33.64 6.97 -32.93
CA VAL A 299 -34.64 5.94 -32.66
C VAL A 299 -36.01 6.59 -32.76
N GLY A 300 -36.81 6.21 -33.77
CA GLY A 300 -38.23 6.57 -33.86
C GLY A 300 -38.65 7.51 -34.98
N GLY A 301 -37.76 8.07 -35.79
CA GLY A 301 -38.09 8.79 -37.06
C GLY A 301 -38.89 10.09 -36.97
N GLU A 302 -39.40 10.48 -35.80
CA GLU A 302 -40.37 11.57 -35.58
C GLU A 302 -39.76 12.79 -34.84
N ALA A 303 -38.47 13.05 -35.05
CA ALA A 303 -37.73 14.07 -34.28
C ALA A 303 -38.40 15.47 -34.28
N PRO A 304 -38.94 16.00 -35.40
CA PRO A 304 -39.57 17.32 -35.40
C PRO A 304 -40.86 17.40 -34.56
N GLN A 305 -41.70 16.36 -34.56
CA GLN A 305 -42.92 16.28 -33.75
C GLN A 305 -42.59 16.15 -32.26
N ILE A 306 -41.57 15.36 -31.91
CA ILE A 306 -41.08 15.19 -30.54
C ILE A 306 -40.57 16.52 -29.98
N ILE A 307 -39.78 17.26 -30.76
CA ILE A 307 -39.28 18.58 -30.36
C ILE A 307 -40.44 19.55 -30.12
N ALA A 308 -41.42 19.61 -31.03
CA ALA A 308 -42.58 20.48 -30.88
C ALA A 308 -43.40 20.15 -29.61
N ALA A 309 -43.63 18.87 -29.33
CA ALA A 309 -44.30 18.43 -28.11
C ALA A 309 -43.53 18.81 -26.83
N TYR A 310 -42.20 18.70 -26.85
CA TYR A 310 -41.37 19.05 -25.69
C TYR A 310 -41.21 20.55 -25.47
N GLU A 311 -41.24 21.37 -26.52
CA GLU A 311 -41.34 22.83 -26.36
C GLU A 311 -42.73 23.26 -25.84
N GLN A 312 -43.80 22.53 -26.19
CA GLN A 312 -45.10 22.76 -25.55
C GLN A 312 -45.08 22.34 -24.08
N MET A 313 -44.50 21.18 -23.76
CA MET A 313 -44.29 20.74 -22.38
C MET A 313 -43.49 21.78 -21.59
N ARG A 314 -42.43 22.36 -22.19
CA ARG A 314 -41.66 23.46 -21.62
C ARG A 314 -42.55 24.66 -21.27
N THR A 315 -43.41 25.07 -22.20
CA THR A 315 -44.33 26.19 -22.01
C THR A 315 -45.28 25.92 -20.85
N ILE A 316 -45.92 24.74 -20.82
CA ILE A 316 -46.82 24.34 -19.73
C ILE A 316 -46.08 24.34 -18.39
N ILE A 317 -44.89 23.72 -18.34
CA ILE A 317 -44.11 23.59 -17.10
C ILE A 317 -43.62 24.95 -16.59
N LEU A 318 -42.95 25.74 -17.43
CA LEU A 318 -42.28 26.97 -16.97
C LEU A 318 -43.26 28.11 -16.72
N ASP A 319 -44.20 28.34 -17.65
CA ASP A 319 -45.04 29.53 -17.64
C ASP A 319 -46.33 29.33 -16.82
N TYR A 320 -46.72 28.08 -16.55
CA TYR A 320 -47.99 27.77 -15.86
C TYR A 320 -47.80 26.91 -14.61
N ILE A 321 -47.11 25.76 -14.69
CA ILE A 321 -46.95 24.90 -13.51
C ILE A 321 -46.04 25.53 -12.48
N LEU A 322 -44.82 25.94 -12.88
CA LEU A 322 -43.84 26.50 -11.95
C LEU A 322 -44.10 27.96 -11.62
N ASP A 323 -44.73 28.74 -12.50
CA ASP A 323 -45.23 30.08 -12.14
C ASP A 323 -46.57 30.02 -11.38
N ASN A 324 -47.12 28.81 -11.23
CA ASN A 324 -48.34 28.52 -10.47
C ASN A 324 -49.56 29.35 -10.98
N THR A 325 -49.64 29.53 -12.30
CA THR A 325 -50.72 30.23 -12.99
C THR A 325 -51.63 29.23 -13.73
N ALA A 326 -52.92 29.55 -13.84
CA ALA A 326 -53.89 28.63 -14.45
C ALA A 326 -53.67 28.50 -15.97
N TYR A 327 -53.54 27.27 -16.46
CA TYR A 327 -53.51 26.95 -17.88
C TYR A 327 -54.93 26.72 -18.44
N THR A 328 -55.15 27.08 -19.70
CA THR A 328 -56.42 26.78 -20.39
C THR A 328 -56.35 25.38 -20.98
N SER A 329 -56.85 24.39 -20.24
CA SER A 329 -56.74 22.97 -20.59
C SER A 329 -57.53 22.59 -21.85
N LEU A 330 -56.93 21.71 -22.66
CA LEU A 330 -57.52 21.08 -23.86
C LEU A 330 -58.14 19.71 -23.56
N GLN A 331 -58.03 19.22 -22.32
CA GLN A 331 -58.54 17.94 -21.85
C GLN A 331 -59.41 18.09 -20.58
N THR A 332 -60.09 17.02 -20.16
CA THR A 332 -60.97 17.03 -18.99
C THR A 332 -60.73 15.88 -18.00
N ASP A 333 -59.74 15.03 -18.27
CA ASP A 333 -59.43 13.82 -17.50
C ASP A 333 -58.67 14.14 -16.21
N THR A 334 -57.80 15.16 -16.23
CA THR A 334 -57.02 15.61 -15.06
C THR A 334 -57.06 17.12 -14.90
N THR A 335 -56.86 17.61 -13.68
CA THR A 335 -56.90 19.04 -13.34
C THR A 335 -55.54 19.53 -12.88
N GLN A 336 -55.13 20.71 -13.34
CA GLN A 336 -53.97 21.41 -12.80
C GLN A 336 -54.15 21.67 -11.30
N THR A 337 -53.11 21.39 -10.53
CA THR A 337 -53.02 21.70 -9.10
C THR A 337 -52.18 22.96 -8.90
N THR A 338 -52.79 24.00 -8.32
CA THR A 338 -52.08 25.22 -7.90
C THR A 338 -52.02 25.30 -6.37
N ASN A 339 -51.02 26.00 -5.83
CA ASN A 339 -50.85 26.19 -4.38
C ASN A 339 -50.50 27.65 -4.03
N ALA A 340 -49.95 27.91 -2.83
CA ALA A 340 -49.64 29.26 -2.36
C ALA A 340 -48.25 29.79 -2.77
N ASN A 341 -47.37 28.95 -3.31
CA ASN A 341 -45.98 29.30 -3.61
C ASN A 341 -45.65 29.00 -5.08
N ASN A 342 -44.97 29.92 -5.75
CA ASN A 342 -44.38 29.65 -7.06
C ASN A 342 -43.14 28.75 -6.89
N GLY A 343 -42.80 28.01 -7.94
CA GLY A 343 -41.51 27.33 -8.03
C GLY A 343 -40.36 28.34 -7.95
N GLU A 344 -39.25 27.91 -7.38
CA GLU A 344 -38.09 28.78 -7.18
C GLU A 344 -37.52 29.24 -8.52
N ALA A 345 -37.15 30.53 -8.66
CA ALA A 345 -36.64 31.09 -9.92
C ALA A 345 -35.40 30.34 -10.46
N GLY A 346 -34.53 29.87 -9.56
CA GLY A 346 -33.38 29.02 -9.90
C GLY A 346 -33.81 27.65 -10.43
N ALA A 347 -34.83 27.03 -9.81
CA ALA A 347 -35.40 25.77 -10.26
C ALA A 347 -36.09 25.91 -11.62
N GLN A 348 -36.82 27.00 -11.85
CA GLN A 348 -37.43 27.33 -13.16
C GLN A 348 -36.38 27.45 -14.26
N THR A 349 -35.31 28.21 -13.99
CA THR A 349 -34.19 28.37 -14.93
C THR A 349 -33.56 27.01 -15.23
N LYS A 350 -33.28 26.21 -14.19
CA LYS A 350 -32.66 24.89 -14.33
C LYS A 350 -33.56 23.91 -15.08
N CYS A 351 -34.85 23.89 -14.79
CA CYS A 351 -35.82 23.05 -15.50
C CYS A 351 -35.84 23.40 -17.00
N GLY A 352 -35.78 24.69 -17.33
CA GLY A 352 -35.66 25.15 -18.72
C GLY A 352 -34.37 24.68 -19.41
N GLU A 353 -33.23 24.67 -18.70
CA GLU A 353 -31.98 24.08 -19.21
C GLU A 353 -32.14 22.58 -19.47
N LEU A 354 -32.69 21.82 -18.51
CA LEU A 354 -32.88 20.37 -18.62
C LEU A 354 -33.77 19.99 -19.80
N ILE A 355 -34.88 20.72 -20.00
CA ILE A 355 -35.77 20.50 -21.16
C ILE A 355 -35.03 20.84 -22.46
N THR A 356 -34.24 21.92 -22.47
CA THR A 356 -33.39 22.28 -23.62
C THR A 356 -32.38 21.18 -23.95
N VAL A 357 -31.79 20.51 -22.96
CA VAL A 357 -30.86 19.38 -23.20
C VAL A 357 -31.54 18.28 -24.01
N ILE A 358 -32.77 17.91 -23.66
CA ILE A 358 -33.52 16.90 -24.41
C ILE A 358 -33.79 17.35 -25.85
N THR A 359 -34.29 18.57 -26.06
CA THR A 359 -34.64 19.05 -27.41
C THR A 359 -33.41 19.21 -28.30
N GLN A 360 -32.28 19.65 -27.73
CA GLN A 360 -31.00 19.72 -28.44
C GLN A 360 -30.46 18.33 -28.81
N VAL A 361 -30.51 17.35 -27.91
CA VAL A 361 -30.05 15.97 -28.19
C VAL A 361 -30.94 15.31 -29.24
N VAL A 362 -32.26 15.51 -29.21
CA VAL A 362 -33.17 14.99 -30.25
C VAL A 362 -32.88 15.62 -31.60
N ALA A 363 -32.56 16.92 -31.67
CA ALA A 363 -32.29 17.63 -32.92
C ALA A 363 -30.90 17.35 -33.52
N HIS A 364 -29.87 17.26 -32.68
CA HIS A 364 -28.47 17.30 -33.12
C HIS A 364 -27.65 16.05 -32.76
N GLY A 365 -28.24 15.09 -32.05
CA GLY A 365 -27.61 13.82 -31.69
C GLY A 365 -26.73 13.88 -30.45
N LEU A 366 -26.04 12.76 -30.16
CA LEU A 366 -25.26 12.59 -28.93
C LEU A 366 -24.02 13.50 -28.84
N ALA A 367 -23.62 14.17 -29.93
CA ALA A 367 -22.46 15.07 -29.93
C ALA A 367 -22.69 16.36 -29.13
N VAL A 368 -23.94 16.78 -28.93
CA VAL A 368 -24.31 17.97 -28.15
C VAL A 368 -24.67 17.65 -26.71
N ILE A 369 -24.51 16.40 -26.27
CA ILE A 369 -24.87 16.00 -24.92
C ILE A 369 -23.92 16.69 -23.92
N PRO A 370 -24.44 17.40 -22.90
CA PRO A 370 -23.58 17.96 -21.87
C PRO A 370 -22.92 16.84 -21.07
N ALA A 371 -21.83 17.16 -20.37
CA ALA A 371 -21.24 16.24 -19.42
C ALA A 371 -22.30 15.78 -18.41
N SER A 372 -22.44 14.47 -18.22
CA SER A 372 -23.37 13.89 -17.26
C SER A 372 -22.82 14.12 -15.85
N GLY A 373 -23.60 14.76 -15.01
CA GLY A 373 -23.22 15.08 -13.64
C GLY A 373 -23.81 16.40 -13.19
N GLY A 374 -23.92 16.53 -11.87
CA GLY A 374 -24.39 17.76 -11.24
C GLY A 374 -23.25 18.50 -10.61
N ASP A 375 -23.31 19.80 -10.78
CA ASP A 375 -22.70 20.76 -9.88
C ASP A 375 -23.26 20.64 -8.45
N GLY A 376 -24.19 19.73 -8.15
CA GLY A 376 -24.65 19.58 -6.77
C GLY A 376 -25.32 20.83 -6.23
N ILE A 377 -25.73 20.78 -4.97
CA ILE A 377 -26.46 21.91 -4.36
C ILE A 377 -25.88 22.34 -3.03
N VAL A 378 -24.84 21.72 -2.51
CA VAL A 378 -24.25 22.05 -1.20
C VAL A 378 -22.79 22.44 -1.37
N ASP A 379 -22.51 23.71 -1.12
CA ASP A 379 -21.18 24.30 -1.16
C ASP A 379 -20.80 24.81 0.23
N ILE A 380 -19.52 24.68 0.55
CA ILE A 380 -18.89 25.26 1.73
C ILE A 380 -17.81 26.25 1.27
N THR A 381 -17.76 27.40 1.92
CA THR A 381 -16.72 28.40 1.72
C THR A 381 -15.57 28.10 2.68
N VAL A 382 -14.40 27.83 2.13
CA VAL A 382 -13.14 27.56 2.84
C VAL A 382 -12.06 28.42 2.18
N THR A 383 -11.87 29.63 2.70
CA THR A 383 -11.01 30.64 2.06
C THR A 383 -9.55 30.16 1.87
N GLY A 384 -9.05 30.30 0.64
CA GLY A 384 -7.70 29.96 0.21
C GLY A 384 -7.34 28.49 0.44
N HIS A 385 -8.27 27.56 0.22
CA HIS A 385 -7.95 26.14 0.39
C HIS A 385 -6.96 25.67 -0.70
N THR A 386 -6.12 24.70 -0.35
CA THR A 386 -5.22 24.01 -1.29
C THR A 386 -5.63 22.54 -1.46
N ILE A 387 -6.88 22.23 -1.12
CA ILE A 387 -7.46 20.89 -1.18
C ILE A 387 -7.70 20.51 -2.63
N LEU A 388 -7.31 19.29 -3.00
CA LEU A 388 -7.53 18.74 -4.33
C LEU A 388 -8.94 18.15 -4.46
N GLY A 389 -9.49 18.16 -5.67
CA GLY A 389 -10.74 17.47 -5.95
C GLY A 389 -10.66 15.98 -5.59
N LYS A 390 -11.81 15.39 -5.23
CA LYS A 390 -11.96 14.01 -4.71
C LYS A 390 -11.32 13.76 -3.34
N THR A 391 -10.76 14.78 -2.69
CA THR A 391 -10.30 14.62 -1.30
C THR A 391 -11.50 14.39 -0.39
N ARG A 392 -11.41 13.39 0.49
CA ARG A 392 -12.40 13.21 1.55
C ARG A 392 -12.09 14.10 2.75
N ILE A 393 -13.14 14.73 3.28
CA ILE A 393 -13.09 15.66 4.41
C ILE A 393 -14.11 15.25 5.45
N LYS A 394 -13.85 15.58 6.72
CA LYS A 394 -14.85 15.56 7.79
C LYS A 394 -15.26 16.98 8.13
N ILE A 395 -16.55 17.20 8.38
CA ILE A 395 -17.10 18.50 8.78
C ILE A 395 -17.59 18.40 10.22
N ASP A 396 -17.19 19.36 11.04
CA ASP A 396 -17.58 19.47 12.45
C ASP A 396 -17.82 20.94 12.85
N ASP A 397 -18.45 21.15 14.01
CA ASP A 397 -18.58 22.45 14.71
C ASP A 397 -19.27 23.60 13.94
N ILE A 398 -20.04 23.33 12.89
CA ILE A 398 -20.89 24.36 12.26
C ILE A 398 -22.01 24.77 13.21
N VAL A 399 -22.22 26.07 13.39
CA VAL A 399 -23.40 26.66 14.04
C VAL A 399 -24.38 27.13 12.97
N GLY A 400 -25.65 26.73 13.11
CA GLY A 400 -26.68 26.94 12.07
C GLY A 400 -26.94 25.66 11.31
N THR A 401 -26.20 25.40 10.23
CA THR A 401 -26.31 24.19 9.37
C THR A 401 -25.68 22.95 10.04
N ASN A 402 -26.15 22.60 11.24
CA ASN A 402 -25.60 21.53 12.07
C ASN A 402 -25.78 20.12 11.48
N GLN A 403 -26.61 19.96 10.45
CA GLN A 403 -26.87 18.70 9.75
C GLN A 403 -25.61 18.19 9.02
N LEU A 404 -24.67 19.08 8.70
CA LEU A 404 -23.39 18.70 8.10
C LEU A 404 -22.35 18.19 9.13
N ASN A 405 -22.54 18.49 10.41
CA ASN A 405 -21.57 18.12 11.45
C ASN A 405 -21.50 16.60 11.66
N ASN A 406 -20.32 16.10 12.01
CA ASN A 406 -20.00 14.69 12.20
C ASN A 406 -20.16 13.80 10.95
N ASN A 407 -20.27 14.40 9.76
CA ASN A 407 -20.36 13.68 8.50
C ASN A 407 -19.08 13.85 7.67
N THR A 408 -18.83 12.87 6.79
CA THR A 408 -17.70 12.90 5.85
C THR A 408 -18.19 13.03 4.43
N PHE A 409 -17.50 13.85 3.64
CA PHE A 409 -17.84 14.15 2.25
C PHE A 409 -16.60 14.11 1.36
N TYR A 410 -16.79 13.80 0.08
CA TYR A 410 -15.81 14.04 -0.96
C TYR A 410 -16.00 15.44 -1.53
N VAL A 411 -14.91 16.12 -1.88
CA VAL A 411 -15.00 17.51 -2.36
C VAL A 411 -14.73 17.67 -3.86
N GLY A 412 -15.58 18.41 -4.54
CA GLY A 412 -15.27 19.05 -5.82
C GLY A 412 -14.71 20.46 -5.57
N VAL A 413 -13.70 20.87 -6.34
CA VAL A 413 -13.14 22.23 -6.27
C VAL A 413 -13.91 23.11 -7.24
N VAL A 414 -14.64 24.10 -6.72
CA VAL A 414 -15.38 25.07 -7.53
C VAL A 414 -14.46 26.24 -7.89
N ASP A 415 -13.78 26.79 -6.89
CA ASP A 415 -12.79 27.85 -7.06
C ASP A 415 -11.75 27.79 -5.92
N VAL A 416 -11.02 28.88 -5.64
CA VAL A 416 -9.97 28.92 -4.61
C VAL A 416 -10.50 29.03 -3.18
N ASP A 417 -11.78 29.40 -3.03
CA ASP A 417 -12.44 29.65 -1.75
C ASP A 417 -13.65 28.73 -1.53
N THR A 418 -14.08 27.95 -2.52
CA THR A 418 -15.33 27.20 -2.49
C THR A 418 -15.13 25.74 -2.84
N LEU A 419 -15.60 24.87 -1.92
CA LEU A 419 -15.63 23.43 -2.07
C LEU A 419 -17.07 22.93 -2.11
N ARG A 420 -17.31 21.93 -2.94
CA ARG A 420 -18.62 21.35 -3.17
C ARG A 420 -18.69 19.93 -2.66
N LEU A 421 -19.77 19.58 -1.98
CA LEU A 421 -19.86 18.33 -1.24
C LEU A 421 -20.51 17.21 -2.06
N TYR A 422 -19.90 16.03 -2.02
CA TYR A 422 -20.36 14.78 -2.63
C TYR A 422 -20.32 13.64 -1.61
N ILE A 423 -21.20 12.66 -1.78
CA ILE A 423 -21.23 11.45 -0.92
C ILE A 423 -20.39 10.31 -1.49
N ASP A 424 -19.89 10.43 -2.71
CA ASP A 424 -19.04 9.44 -3.39
C ASP A 424 -17.74 10.04 -3.96
N GLU A 425 -16.73 9.20 -4.09
CA GLU A 425 -15.39 9.57 -4.57
C GLU A 425 -15.37 10.02 -6.04
N ASN A 426 -16.27 9.48 -6.86
CA ASN A 426 -16.33 9.81 -8.28
C ASN A 426 -17.06 11.13 -8.56
N LEU A 427 -17.53 11.82 -7.50
CA LEU A 427 -18.27 13.07 -7.57
C LEU A 427 -19.56 12.93 -8.43
N LEU A 428 -20.19 11.75 -8.40
CA LEU A 428 -21.38 11.45 -9.19
C LEU A 428 -22.69 11.72 -8.43
N HIS A 429 -22.63 11.70 -7.11
CA HIS A 429 -23.74 11.88 -6.17
C HIS A 429 -23.41 13.07 -5.27
N PRO A 430 -23.92 14.26 -5.63
CA PRO A 430 -23.80 15.42 -4.75
C PRO A 430 -24.48 15.19 -3.40
N ALA A 431 -23.96 15.86 -2.37
CA ALA A 431 -24.65 15.94 -1.10
C ALA A 431 -25.95 16.73 -1.27
N VAL A 432 -27.00 16.31 -0.58
CA VAL A 432 -28.31 16.95 -0.57
C VAL A 432 -28.67 17.33 0.85
N GLY A 433 -29.26 18.52 1.02
CA GLY A 433 -29.77 18.99 2.29
C GLY A 433 -31.25 19.31 2.22
N ASP A 434 -32.08 18.48 2.84
CA ASP A 434 -33.49 18.80 3.06
C ASP A 434 -33.60 19.73 4.29
N ASN A 435 -34.14 20.94 4.10
CA ASN A 435 -34.40 21.90 5.18
C ASN A 435 -33.19 22.23 6.07
N PHE A 436 -32.00 22.40 5.49
CA PHE A 436 -30.83 22.84 6.23
C PHE A 436 -31.06 24.20 6.89
N SER A 437 -30.71 24.34 8.15
CA SER A 437 -30.76 25.64 8.82
C SER A 437 -29.73 26.58 8.21
N THR A 438 -30.01 27.88 8.19
CA THR A 438 -29.07 28.89 7.69
C THR A 438 -27.76 28.82 8.47
N TYR A 439 -26.64 28.89 7.77
CA TYR A 439 -25.32 29.02 8.39
C TYR A 439 -25.24 30.29 9.24
N ILE A 440 -24.69 30.19 10.44
CA ILE A 440 -24.55 31.32 11.38
C ILE A 440 -23.07 31.64 11.58
N SER A 441 -22.28 30.66 12.00
CA SER A 441 -20.86 30.83 12.30
C SER A 441 -20.13 29.48 12.40
N ASP A 442 -18.80 29.57 12.56
CA ASP A 442 -17.91 28.47 12.86
C ASP A 442 -17.92 27.36 11.81
N GLY A 443 -17.53 26.15 12.18
CA GLY A 443 -17.32 25.05 11.26
C GLY A 443 -15.87 24.84 10.91
N ILE A 444 -15.45 23.58 10.97
CA ILE A 444 -14.10 23.15 10.66
C ILE A 444 -14.21 21.98 9.68
N ILE A 445 -13.40 22.03 8.63
CA ILE A 445 -13.07 20.85 7.85
C ILE A 445 -11.79 20.23 8.41
N THR A 446 -11.79 18.91 8.55
CA THR A 446 -10.58 18.11 8.78
C THR A 446 -10.29 17.27 7.55
N TYR A 447 -9.08 17.36 7.02
CA TYR A 447 -8.60 16.57 5.88
C TYR A 447 -7.19 16.04 6.18
N GLY A 448 -6.84 14.86 5.70
CA GLY A 448 -5.71 14.09 6.28
C GLY A 448 -6.16 13.26 7.49
N ALA A 449 -5.26 12.66 8.27
CA ALA A 449 -5.60 11.78 9.41
C ALA A 449 -6.58 10.65 9.04
N GLY A 450 -6.31 9.97 7.92
CA GLY A 450 -7.16 8.91 7.39
C GLY A 450 -8.34 9.39 6.56
N TYR A 451 -8.59 10.69 6.47
CA TYR A 451 -9.60 11.24 5.55
C TYR A 451 -9.04 11.58 4.18
N ARG A 452 -7.72 11.79 4.03
CA ARG A 452 -7.09 12.02 2.71
C ARG A 452 -6.78 10.69 2.02
N ASP A 453 -7.11 10.58 0.74
CA ASP A 453 -6.83 9.40 -0.09
C ASP A 453 -5.40 9.40 -0.66
N GLN A 454 -4.43 9.85 0.15
CA GLN A 454 -3.03 9.85 -0.20
C GLN A 454 -2.33 8.88 0.74
N ARG A 455 -2.09 7.67 0.25
CA ARG A 455 -1.40 6.63 1.01
C ARG A 455 0.09 6.98 1.15
N GLN A 456 0.73 6.46 2.19
CA GLN A 456 2.17 6.65 2.38
C GLN A 456 2.93 5.59 1.58
N ASP A 457 3.57 6.02 0.49
CA ASP A 457 4.38 5.18 -0.40
C ASP A 457 5.83 5.68 -0.48
N GLY A 458 6.71 4.82 -0.99
CA GLY A 458 8.12 5.11 -1.19
C GLY A 458 8.99 4.79 0.02
N LYS A 459 10.02 5.62 0.21
CA LYS A 459 11.12 5.32 1.15
C LYS A 459 10.83 5.73 2.59
N TYR A 460 9.91 6.66 2.79
CA TYR A 460 9.68 7.29 4.10
C TYR A 460 8.24 7.08 4.55
N VAL A 461 8.07 6.70 5.81
CA VAL A 461 6.77 6.47 6.45
C VAL A 461 6.73 7.22 7.77
N GLN A 462 5.68 8.01 7.96
CA GLN A 462 5.42 8.74 9.19
C GLN A 462 4.64 7.84 10.16
N VAL A 463 5.18 7.70 11.37
CA VAL A 463 4.59 6.84 12.42
C VAL A 463 4.46 7.59 13.73
N GLU A 464 3.51 7.15 14.55
CA GLU A 464 3.26 7.63 15.91
C GLU A 464 3.01 6.48 16.88
N SER A 465 2.64 6.83 18.12
CA SER A 465 2.28 5.86 19.16
C SER A 465 3.40 4.87 19.49
N MET A 466 4.65 5.24 19.20
CA MET A 466 5.80 4.41 19.52
C MET A 466 6.08 4.46 21.01
N LEU A 467 6.04 3.32 21.70
CA LEU A 467 6.34 3.21 23.13
C LEU A 467 7.86 3.24 23.44
N ALA A 468 8.69 3.08 22.41
CA ALA A 468 10.14 3.18 22.49
C ALA A 468 10.71 3.62 21.15
N ILE A 469 11.93 4.17 21.16
CA ILE A 469 12.62 4.59 19.94
C ILE A 469 13.19 3.34 19.24
N PRO A 470 12.80 3.06 17.98
CA PRO A 470 13.30 1.91 17.25
C PRO A 470 14.76 2.10 16.83
N GLN A 471 15.51 0.99 16.73
CA GLN A 471 16.91 1.02 16.30
C GLN A 471 17.02 0.81 14.78
N SER A 472 17.91 1.58 14.13
CA SER A 472 18.29 1.30 12.75
C SER A 472 18.77 -0.15 12.60
N GLY A 473 18.33 -0.80 11.53
CA GLY A 473 18.55 -2.21 11.25
C GLY A 473 17.40 -3.12 11.67
N ALA A 474 16.44 -2.66 12.48
CA ALA A 474 15.25 -3.42 12.87
C ALA A 474 14.41 -3.87 11.67
N ASN A 475 13.63 -4.93 11.85
CA ASN A 475 12.61 -5.36 10.89
C ASN A 475 11.29 -4.65 11.20
N VAL A 476 10.67 -4.09 10.17
CA VAL A 476 9.38 -3.42 10.22
C VAL A 476 8.39 -4.27 9.44
N GLU A 477 7.25 -4.56 10.05
CA GLU A 477 6.15 -5.32 9.45
C GLU A 477 4.87 -4.50 9.59
N PHE A 478 4.12 -4.40 8.49
CA PHE A 478 2.82 -3.75 8.42
C PHE A 478 1.73 -4.83 8.49
N ALA A 479 0.64 -4.58 9.21
CA ALA A 479 -0.46 -5.52 9.35
C ALA A 479 -1.18 -5.82 8.02
N SER A 480 -1.19 -4.86 7.09
CA SER A 480 -1.76 -4.98 5.74
C SER A 480 -0.97 -5.91 4.83
N VAL A 481 0.32 -6.13 5.13
CA VAL A 481 1.22 -6.98 4.32
C VAL A 481 1.95 -7.97 5.23
N PRO A 482 1.23 -8.96 5.80
CA PRO A 482 1.82 -9.91 6.74
C PRO A 482 2.92 -10.73 6.06
N ASN A 483 3.98 -11.06 6.80
CA ASN A 483 5.16 -11.78 6.30
C ASN A 483 5.95 -11.01 5.23
N THR A 484 5.82 -9.69 5.16
CA THR A 484 6.71 -8.83 4.37
C THR A 484 7.53 -7.96 5.33
N TRP A 485 8.86 -8.08 5.25
CA TRP A 485 9.78 -7.42 6.19
C TRP A 485 10.52 -6.28 5.50
N PHE A 486 10.40 -5.09 6.07
CA PHE A 486 11.14 -3.91 5.66
C PHE A 486 12.28 -3.66 6.64
N LYS A 487 13.48 -3.37 6.14
CA LYS A 487 14.61 -2.95 6.97
C LYS A 487 14.46 -1.47 7.32
N LEU A 488 14.46 -1.15 8.61
CA LEU A 488 14.56 0.22 9.08
C LEU A 488 15.99 0.73 8.83
N VAL A 489 16.15 1.71 7.95
CA VAL A 489 17.46 2.29 7.62
C VAL A 489 17.81 3.41 8.60
N SER A 490 16.88 4.33 8.83
CA SER A 490 17.07 5.47 9.72
C SER A 490 15.76 5.94 10.35
N VAL A 491 15.88 6.63 11.48
CA VAL A 491 14.78 7.30 12.18
C VAL A 491 15.10 8.79 12.19
N THR A 492 14.23 9.59 11.58
CA THR A 492 14.39 11.05 11.47
C THR A 492 13.17 11.75 12.06
N ASN A 493 13.30 13.05 12.38
CA ASN A 493 12.21 13.85 12.97
C ASN A 493 11.56 13.23 14.23
N LEU A 494 12.38 12.62 15.10
CA LEU A 494 11.90 12.05 16.35
C LEU A 494 11.39 13.15 17.29
N THR A 495 10.13 13.06 17.70
CA THR A 495 9.50 13.97 18.67
C THR A 495 8.66 13.21 19.69
N GLY A 496 8.33 13.85 20.83
CA GLY A 496 7.57 13.25 21.94
C GLY A 496 8.44 12.66 23.06
N SER A 497 7.82 12.30 24.18
CA SER A 497 8.49 11.71 25.36
C SER A 497 7.85 10.41 25.87
N ASN A 498 6.98 9.80 25.05
CA ASN A 498 6.14 8.60 25.25
C ASN A 498 4.63 8.95 25.23
N PRO A 499 3.90 8.66 24.13
CA PRO A 499 4.39 8.03 22.90
C PRO A 499 5.33 8.93 22.08
N TYR A 500 6.18 8.32 21.26
CA TYR A 500 7.05 9.00 20.30
C TYR A 500 6.43 9.00 18.89
N SER A 501 6.78 9.99 18.09
CA SER A 501 6.52 10.04 16.65
C SER A 501 7.81 10.27 15.87
N ALA A 502 7.91 9.69 14.67
CA ALA A 502 9.09 9.84 13.82
C ALA A 502 8.78 9.55 12.34
N LEU A 503 9.69 9.97 11.49
CA LEU A 503 9.76 9.58 10.09
C LEU A 503 10.75 8.42 9.93
N LEU A 504 10.23 7.24 9.61
CA LEU A 504 11.01 6.03 9.37
C LEU A 504 11.44 5.94 7.92
N GLN A 505 12.72 5.66 7.67
CA GLN A 505 13.21 5.32 6.35
C GLN A 505 13.29 3.81 6.19
N LEU A 506 12.64 3.26 5.16
CA LEU A 506 12.52 1.82 4.93
C LEU A 506 13.28 1.36 3.68
N SER A 507 13.60 0.06 3.64
CA SER A 507 14.19 -0.62 2.49
C SER A 507 13.73 -2.09 2.46
N PRO A 508 13.18 -2.61 1.34
CA PRO A 508 12.88 -1.92 0.09
C PRO A 508 11.83 -0.79 0.25
N ASN A 509 11.62 0.01 -0.79
CA ASN A 509 10.59 1.06 -0.76
C ASN A 509 9.19 0.41 -0.69
N ILE A 510 8.25 1.08 -0.02
CA ILE A 510 6.84 0.67 -0.02
C ILE A 510 6.23 0.99 -1.38
N GLU A 511 5.69 -0.01 -2.06
CA GLU A 511 4.92 0.17 -3.29
C GLU A 511 3.46 0.51 -3.00
N ILE A 512 2.76 1.14 -3.95
CA ILE A 512 1.35 1.56 -3.83
C ILE A 512 0.42 0.44 -3.30
N PRO A 513 0.53 -0.83 -3.75
CA PRO A 513 -0.33 -1.91 -3.25
C PRO A 513 -0.06 -2.27 -1.78
N GLN A 514 1.13 -1.96 -1.28
CA GLN A 514 1.62 -2.27 0.07
C GLN A 514 1.49 -1.06 1.00
N SER A 515 1.05 0.08 0.49
CA SER A 515 0.94 1.30 1.28
C SER A 515 -0.09 1.12 2.39
N PRO A 516 0.32 1.28 3.65
CA PRO A 516 -0.53 0.97 4.79
C PRO A 516 -1.65 2.00 4.93
N ASP A 517 -2.78 1.55 5.47
CA ASP A 517 -3.90 2.43 5.77
C ASP A 517 -3.59 3.31 7.00
N HIS A 518 -4.28 4.44 7.13
CA HIS A 518 -4.12 5.28 8.31
C HIS A 518 -4.56 4.54 9.58
N GLY A 519 -3.80 4.71 10.68
CA GLY A 519 -4.08 4.05 11.95
C GLY A 519 -3.70 2.56 11.97
N GLU A 520 -3.13 2.04 10.88
CA GLU A 520 -2.67 0.65 10.83
C GLU A 520 -1.53 0.42 11.82
N ALA A 521 -1.58 -0.74 12.49
CA ALA A 521 -0.55 -1.16 13.42
C ALA A 521 0.70 -1.63 12.68
N ILE A 522 1.85 -1.14 13.16
CA ILE A 522 3.19 -1.47 12.68
C ILE A 522 3.91 -2.22 13.80
N SER A 523 4.52 -3.35 13.45
CA SER A 523 5.37 -4.11 14.35
C SER A 523 6.83 -3.92 13.98
N ILE A 524 7.62 -3.33 14.88
CA ILE A 524 9.05 -3.12 14.69
C ILE A 524 9.82 -4.05 15.64
N ARG A 525 10.60 -4.97 15.08
CA ARG A 525 11.38 -5.97 15.81
C ARG A 525 12.86 -5.63 15.79
N ILE A 526 13.42 -5.32 16.95
CA ILE A 526 14.83 -4.92 17.12
C ILE A 526 15.77 -6.11 16.94
N ARG A 527 15.37 -7.28 17.45
CA ARG A 527 16.12 -8.53 17.30
C ARG A 527 15.50 -9.36 16.19
N TYR A 528 16.34 -9.88 15.30
CA TYR A 528 15.99 -10.78 14.22
C TYR A 528 16.94 -11.98 14.27
N SER A 529 16.50 -13.13 13.74
CA SER A 529 17.36 -14.30 13.61
C SER A 529 18.56 -13.96 12.75
N GLN A 530 19.76 -14.24 13.25
CA GLN A 530 20.99 -13.98 12.49
C GLN A 530 21.88 -15.22 12.49
N VAL A 531 22.45 -15.52 11.33
CA VAL A 531 23.56 -16.46 11.19
C VAL A 531 24.80 -15.63 10.93
N ARG A 532 25.87 -15.89 11.69
CA ARG A 532 27.14 -15.17 11.55
C ARG A 532 28.25 -16.15 11.19
N LEU A 533 28.89 -15.91 10.05
CA LEU A 533 29.99 -16.69 9.52
C LEU A 533 31.22 -15.77 9.48
N THR A 534 32.22 -16.06 10.30
CA THR A 534 33.44 -15.23 10.43
C THR A 534 34.56 -15.63 9.47
N GLY A 535 34.31 -16.61 8.61
CA GLY A 535 35.23 -17.08 7.57
C GLY A 535 34.81 -18.46 7.10
N HIS A 536 34.24 -18.56 5.90
CA HIS A 536 33.88 -19.82 5.26
C HIS A 536 34.39 -19.88 3.83
N ASP A 537 34.73 -21.09 3.40
CA ASP A 537 35.04 -21.38 2.02
C ASP A 537 33.74 -21.73 1.28
N PHE A 538 33.42 -20.95 0.25
CA PHE A 538 32.27 -21.14 -0.64
C PHE A 538 32.68 -21.82 -1.95
N LEU A 539 33.78 -22.58 -1.94
CA LEU A 539 34.22 -23.42 -3.04
C LEU A 539 33.05 -24.26 -3.60
N ASP A 540 32.69 -24.00 -4.85
CA ASP A 540 31.64 -24.66 -5.63
C ASP A 540 30.24 -24.68 -4.96
N VAL A 541 30.00 -23.81 -3.99
CA VAL A 541 28.69 -23.63 -3.36
C VAL A 541 27.75 -22.93 -4.36
N GLY A 542 26.48 -23.35 -4.39
CA GLY A 542 25.49 -22.83 -5.33
C GLY A 542 25.46 -23.54 -6.69
N THR A 543 26.25 -24.60 -6.89
CA THR A 543 26.24 -25.48 -8.08
C THR A 543 25.09 -26.52 -8.07
N GLY A 544 24.38 -26.69 -6.95
CA GLY A 544 23.21 -27.55 -6.82
C GLY A 544 23.44 -28.80 -5.97
N ASN A 545 23.15 -29.98 -6.53
CA ASN A 545 23.29 -31.27 -5.83
C ASN A 545 24.60 -31.98 -6.21
N PHE A 546 24.90 -33.11 -5.57
CA PHE A 546 26.14 -33.85 -5.80
C PHE A 546 26.43 -34.17 -7.28
N ILE A 547 25.40 -34.40 -8.09
CA ILE A 547 25.52 -34.72 -9.52
C ILE A 547 25.88 -33.46 -10.33
N SER A 548 25.27 -32.31 -10.04
CA SER A 548 25.55 -31.06 -10.74
C SER A 548 26.89 -30.44 -10.32
N THR A 549 27.26 -30.57 -9.04
CA THR A 549 28.59 -30.22 -8.52
C THR A 549 29.68 -31.15 -9.05
N ASN A 550 29.35 -32.42 -9.38
CA ASN A 550 30.29 -33.42 -9.92
C ASN A 550 31.53 -33.65 -9.02
N TYR A 551 31.39 -33.47 -7.70
CA TYR A 551 32.53 -33.54 -6.78
C TYR A 551 33.17 -34.94 -6.77
N PRO A 552 34.52 -35.07 -6.82
CA PRO A 552 35.55 -34.02 -6.76
C PRO A 552 36.05 -33.53 -8.15
N GLY A 553 35.32 -33.82 -9.22
CA GLY A 553 35.62 -33.36 -10.58
C GLY A 553 35.21 -31.90 -10.84
N ILE A 554 35.24 -31.50 -12.11
CA ILE A 554 34.86 -30.13 -12.53
C ILE A 554 33.32 -30.01 -12.48
N PRO A 555 32.76 -28.95 -11.86
CA PRO A 555 31.32 -28.72 -11.83
C PRO A 555 30.69 -28.73 -13.23
N ASN A 556 29.54 -29.42 -13.35
CA ASN A 556 28.79 -29.51 -14.60
C ASN A 556 27.99 -28.24 -14.89
N THR A 557 27.76 -27.41 -13.87
CA THR A 557 27.04 -26.13 -13.94
C THR A 557 27.81 -25.07 -13.16
N PRO A 558 27.85 -23.81 -13.64
CA PRO A 558 28.51 -22.73 -12.91
C PRO A 558 27.83 -22.47 -11.57
N SER A 559 28.60 -22.01 -10.58
CA SER A 559 28.07 -21.59 -9.28
C SER A 559 27.19 -20.34 -9.44
N VAL A 560 26.09 -20.30 -8.70
CA VAL A 560 25.19 -19.15 -8.64
C VAL A 560 25.28 -18.53 -7.26
N GLN A 561 25.86 -17.33 -7.18
CA GLN A 561 26.10 -16.61 -5.93
C GLN A 561 24.83 -16.43 -5.07
N ALA A 562 23.68 -16.17 -5.69
CA ALA A 562 22.41 -16.00 -4.97
C ALA A 562 21.97 -17.25 -4.17
N ASN A 563 22.54 -18.42 -4.48
CA ASN A 563 22.23 -19.68 -3.80
C ASN A 563 23.21 -20.00 -2.66
N GLU A 564 24.24 -19.19 -2.44
CA GLU A 564 25.21 -19.40 -1.37
C GLU A 564 24.66 -18.98 0.00
N THR A 565 23.89 -17.89 0.03
CA THR A 565 23.22 -17.39 1.24
C THR A 565 21.77 -17.09 0.94
N ILE A 566 20.86 -17.60 1.77
CA ILE A 566 19.42 -17.36 1.64
C ILE A 566 18.90 -16.73 2.92
N ASP A 567 18.42 -15.50 2.79
CA ASP A 567 17.70 -14.79 3.86
C ASP A 567 16.20 -15.06 3.74
N SER A 568 15.55 -15.46 4.84
CA SER A 568 14.10 -15.69 4.88
C SER A 568 13.52 -15.36 6.24
N GLY A 569 12.22 -15.08 6.30
CA GLY A 569 11.51 -14.83 7.57
C GLY A 569 11.98 -13.56 8.32
N GLY A 570 12.58 -12.60 7.62
CA GLY A 570 13.25 -11.45 8.22
C GLY A 570 14.58 -11.78 8.91
N GLY A 571 15.06 -13.03 8.86
CA GLY A 571 16.39 -13.39 9.30
C GLY A 571 17.46 -12.86 8.33
N ARG A 572 18.70 -12.73 8.82
CA ARG A 572 19.83 -12.25 8.01
C ARG A 572 21.08 -13.11 8.20
N VAL A 573 21.77 -13.40 7.12
CA VAL A 573 23.09 -14.01 7.13
C VAL A 573 24.14 -12.90 7.03
N PHE A 574 25.06 -12.87 7.99
CA PHE A 574 26.26 -12.05 7.92
C PHE A 574 27.46 -12.97 7.71
N MET A 575 28.20 -12.73 6.64
CA MET A 575 29.26 -13.62 6.20
C MET A 575 30.52 -12.86 5.80
N THR A 576 31.64 -13.53 6.04
CA THR A 576 32.88 -13.36 5.30
C THR A 576 33.21 -14.68 4.61
N SER A 577 33.43 -14.65 3.28
CA SER A 577 33.67 -15.85 2.50
C SER A 577 34.73 -15.67 1.41
N THR A 578 35.23 -16.79 0.91
CA THR A 578 36.06 -16.88 -0.30
C THR A 578 35.38 -17.84 -1.28
N ASP A 579 35.27 -17.49 -2.56
CA ASP A 579 34.67 -18.37 -3.59
C ASP A 579 35.70 -19.21 -4.36
N GLN A 580 35.23 -19.99 -5.33
CA GLN A 580 36.06 -20.86 -6.18
C GLN A 580 37.15 -20.12 -6.99
N ASP A 581 36.97 -18.82 -7.24
CA ASP A 581 37.91 -17.99 -7.98
C ASP A 581 38.88 -17.22 -7.06
N GLY A 582 38.75 -17.43 -5.74
CA GLY A 582 39.57 -16.78 -4.72
C GLY A 582 39.07 -15.38 -4.33
N ASN A 583 37.85 -15.01 -4.73
CA ASN A 583 37.29 -13.69 -4.41
C ASN A 583 36.85 -13.65 -2.95
N PHE A 584 37.42 -12.72 -2.20
CA PHE A 584 37.05 -12.49 -0.81
C PHE A 584 35.86 -11.54 -0.72
N ARG A 585 34.82 -11.90 0.04
CA ARG A 585 33.58 -11.14 0.15
C ARG A 585 33.16 -10.93 1.59
N VAL A 586 32.70 -9.73 1.91
CA VAL A 586 32.07 -9.36 3.19
C VAL A 586 30.62 -8.96 2.89
N GLY A 587 29.79 -9.98 2.68
CA GLY A 587 28.49 -9.83 2.04
C GLY A 587 28.54 -9.00 0.76
N ASP A 588 27.61 -8.07 0.60
CA ASP A 588 27.51 -7.20 -0.58
C ASP A 588 28.23 -5.85 -0.40
N LEU A 589 28.96 -5.68 0.70
CA LEU A 589 29.53 -4.39 1.10
C LEU A 589 30.95 -4.20 0.56
N PHE A 590 31.73 -5.28 0.51
CA PHE A 590 33.14 -5.27 0.12
C PHE A 590 33.52 -6.58 -0.56
N THR A 591 34.15 -6.46 -1.72
CA THR A 591 34.69 -7.61 -2.47
C THR A 591 36.13 -7.34 -2.91
N VAL A 592 36.97 -8.37 -2.88
CA VAL A 592 38.33 -8.35 -3.40
C VAL A 592 38.49 -9.49 -4.37
N GLU A 593 38.65 -9.17 -5.64
CA GLU A 593 38.96 -10.13 -6.69
C GLU A 593 40.48 -10.31 -6.77
N GLN A 594 40.97 -11.45 -6.27
CA GLN A 594 42.43 -11.68 -6.20
C GLN A 594 43.06 -11.92 -7.57
N ALA A 595 42.29 -12.39 -8.54
CA ALA A 595 42.77 -12.64 -9.90
C ALA A 595 43.05 -11.34 -10.68
N THR A 596 42.21 -10.32 -10.51
CA THR A 596 42.31 -9.03 -11.21
C THR A 596 42.95 -7.93 -10.34
N GLY A 597 42.99 -8.13 -9.02
CA GLY A 597 43.44 -7.14 -8.04
C GLY A 597 42.44 -6.03 -7.78
N ILE A 598 41.20 -6.14 -8.27
CA ILE A 598 40.16 -5.13 -8.08
C ILE A 598 39.50 -5.31 -6.71
N ALA A 599 39.44 -4.23 -5.93
CA ALA A 599 38.64 -4.16 -4.72
C ALA A 599 37.42 -3.25 -4.97
N THR A 600 36.21 -3.76 -4.72
CA THR A 600 34.96 -3.02 -4.88
C THR A 600 34.36 -2.71 -3.52
N LEU A 601 33.94 -1.45 -3.33
CA LEU A 601 33.23 -0.96 -2.15
C LEU A 601 31.83 -0.49 -2.57
N ASN A 602 30.80 -0.91 -1.83
CA ASN A 602 29.44 -0.45 -2.09
C ASN A 602 29.28 1.02 -1.69
N ALA A 603 29.07 1.90 -2.68
CA ALA A 603 29.00 3.35 -2.49
C ALA A 603 27.83 3.80 -1.60
N ASP A 604 26.72 3.05 -1.57
CA ASP A 604 25.53 3.40 -0.77
C ASP A 604 25.71 3.08 0.72
N ALA A 605 26.68 2.22 1.06
CA ALA A 605 26.93 1.75 2.42
C ALA A 605 28.23 2.29 3.03
N PHE A 606 29.09 2.94 2.24
CA PHE A 606 30.37 3.47 2.70
C PHE A 606 30.21 4.89 3.29
N SER A 607 30.27 4.99 4.61
CA SER A 607 30.34 6.29 5.30
C SER A 607 31.77 6.81 5.28
N ILE A 608 31.98 7.98 4.66
CA ILE A 608 33.24 8.74 4.76
C ILE A 608 33.32 9.59 6.04
N SER A 609 32.30 9.53 6.91
CA SER A 609 32.29 10.30 8.15
C SER A 609 33.38 9.79 9.08
N GLY A 610 34.37 10.65 9.37
CA GLY A 610 35.55 10.30 10.17
C GLY A 610 36.75 9.81 9.37
N LEU A 611 36.67 9.74 8.03
CA LEU A 611 37.83 9.49 7.18
C LEU A 611 38.69 10.77 7.13
N GLN A 612 39.93 10.69 7.62
CA GLN A 612 40.82 11.85 7.72
C GLN A 612 41.47 12.23 6.37
N GLU A 613 41.75 11.24 5.51
CA GLU A 613 42.34 11.42 4.17
C GLU A 613 41.94 10.22 3.27
N LEU A 614 41.67 10.48 1.98
CA LEU A 614 41.55 9.47 0.93
C LEU A 614 42.66 9.70 -0.11
N GLN A 615 43.75 8.94 0.02
CA GLN A 615 44.87 9.00 -0.93
C GLN A 615 44.61 8.09 -2.12
N LEU A 616 44.47 8.66 -3.32
CA LEU A 616 44.32 7.92 -4.58
C LEU A 616 45.64 7.92 -5.35
N GLY A 617 46.29 6.76 -5.46
CA GLY A 617 47.51 6.57 -6.26
C GLY A 617 48.75 6.28 -5.42
N SER A 618 49.44 5.20 -5.79
CA SER A 618 50.66 4.72 -5.13
C SER A 618 51.83 5.68 -5.30
N VAL A 619 52.62 5.82 -4.23
CA VAL A 619 53.91 6.47 -4.19
C VAL A 619 54.88 5.80 -5.18
N GLU A 620 54.99 6.34 -6.39
CA GLU A 620 56.16 6.14 -7.24
C GLU A 620 57.09 7.35 -7.02
N LEU A 621 58.34 7.07 -6.64
CA LEU A 621 59.34 8.06 -6.22
C LEU A 621 59.44 9.23 -7.21
N GLY A 622 59.00 10.43 -6.80
CA GLY A 622 59.38 11.68 -7.45
C GLY A 622 58.27 12.52 -8.06
N THR A 623 56.99 12.14 -7.96
CA THR A 623 55.87 12.98 -8.43
C THR A 623 55.02 13.44 -7.26
N ALA A 624 54.74 14.75 -7.17
CA ALA A 624 53.93 15.34 -6.09
C ALA A 624 52.46 14.89 -6.20
N GLY A 625 52.10 13.81 -5.51
CA GLY A 625 50.70 13.40 -5.32
C GLY A 625 49.98 14.40 -4.43
N ALA A 626 48.73 14.72 -4.77
CA ALA A 626 47.89 15.63 -3.99
C ALA A 626 47.06 14.84 -2.95
N THR A 627 47.22 15.20 -1.69
CA THR A 627 46.36 14.77 -0.57
C THR A 627 45.09 15.60 -0.60
N ILE A 628 43.92 14.98 -0.77
CA ILE A 628 42.63 15.67 -0.73
C ILE A 628 41.88 15.28 0.55
N ASN A 629 41.65 16.28 1.40
CA ASN A 629 40.98 16.13 2.69
C ASN A 629 39.47 16.41 2.61
N GLU A 630 39.03 17.28 1.70
CA GLU A 630 37.62 17.70 1.63
C GLU A 630 37.20 18.16 0.23
N PHE A 631 35.95 17.86 -0.16
CA PHE A 631 35.26 18.53 -1.25
C PHE A 631 34.39 19.67 -0.71
N SER A 632 34.83 20.91 -0.86
CA SER A 632 34.18 22.07 -0.25
C SER A 632 33.03 22.63 -1.09
N THR A 633 31.90 22.94 -0.43
CA THR A 633 30.80 23.72 -1.01
C THR A 633 30.93 25.21 -0.79
N ASP A 634 32.02 25.67 -0.18
CA ASP A 634 32.26 27.08 0.10
C ASP A 634 32.44 27.89 -1.20
N GLY A 635 31.41 28.68 -1.55
CA GLY A 635 31.43 29.57 -2.70
C GLY A 635 32.31 30.82 -2.53
N THR A 636 32.97 30.97 -1.37
CA THR A 636 33.85 32.11 -1.08
C THR A 636 35.34 31.77 -1.14
N PHE A 637 35.70 30.48 -1.24
CA PHE A 637 37.08 30.01 -1.24
C PHE A 637 37.89 30.52 -0.03
N THR A 638 37.28 30.52 1.17
CA THR A 638 37.92 31.07 2.38
C THR A 638 39.15 30.26 2.80
N ALA A 639 39.12 28.95 2.63
CA ALA A 639 40.23 28.06 2.95
C ALA A 639 41.19 27.94 1.76
N ASN A 640 42.28 28.72 1.77
CA ASN A 640 43.35 28.64 0.77
C ASN A 640 44.21 27.38 1.00
N SER A 641 43.78 26.23 0.46
CA SER A 641 44.40 24.92 0.71
C SER A 641 44.51 24.08 -0.56
N ASP A 642 45.68 23.45 -0.74
CA ASP A 642 45.92 22.45 -1.80
C ASP A 642 45.23 21.10 -1.52
N GLN A 643 44.65 20.96 -0.32
CA GLN A 643 43.99 19.75 0.14
C GLN A 643 42.46 19.82 0.04
N ILE A 644 41.90 20.93 -0.43
CA ILE A 644 40.46 21.15 -0.49
C ILE A 644 40.06 21.43 -1.95
N VAL A 645 39.15 20.62 -2.50
CA VAL A 645 38.67 20.77 -3.88
C VAL A 645 37.27 21.38 -3.87
N PRO A 646 37.00 22.51 -4.54
CA PRO A 646 35.68 23.11 -4.59
C PRO A 646 34.70 22.30 -5.46
N THR A 647 33.43 22.24 -5.06
CA THR A 647 32.35 21.67 -5.88
C THR A 647 31.97 22.59 -7.04
N GLN A 648 31.33 22.06 -8.09
CA GLN A 648 30.88 22.84 -9.25
C GLN A 648 30.00 24.05 -8.86
N ARG A 649 29.16 23.90 -7.84
CA ARG A 649 28.30 24.99 -7.33
C ARG A 649 29.09 26.05 -6.56
N ALA A 650 30.12 25.65 -5.80
CA ALA A 650 31.03 26.59 -5.14
C ALA A 650 31.78 27.45 -6.15
N ILE A 651 32.36 26.83 -7.18
CA ILE A 651 33.02 27.52 -8.30
C ILE A 651 32.06 28.50 -8.97
N LYS A 652 30.85 28.06 -9.32
CA LYS A 652 29.84 28.93 -9.94
C LYS A 652 29.47 30.11 -9.05
N THR A 653 29.28 29.87 -7.75
CA THR A 653 28.92 30.91 -6.77
C THR A 653 30.02 31.94 -6.64
N PHE A 654 31.27 31.52 -6.54
CA PHE A 654 32.43 32.42 -6.49
C PHE A 654 32.52 33.29 -7.75
N ILE A 655 32.49 32.66 -8.93
CA ILE A 655 32.57 33.38 -10.21
C ILE A 655 31.39 34.36 -10.36
N THR A 656 30.18 33.94 -9.99
CA THR A 656 28.98 34.80 -10.05
C THR A 656 29.06 35.94 -9.04
N SER A 657 29.61 35.72 -7.85
CA SER A 657 29.82 36.78 -6.86
C SER A 657 30.85 37.80 -7.35
N GLN A 658 31.89 37.37 -8.06
CA GLN A 658 32.94 38.26 -8.57
C GLN A 658 32.53 39.02 -9.84
N ILE A 659 31.61 38.46 -10.64
CA ILE A 659 31.22 39.03 -11.95
C ILE A 659 29.80 39.64 -11.95
N GLY A 660 28.91 39.20 -11.06
CA GLY A 660 27.46 39.46 -11.13
C GLY A 660 26.85 40.26 -9.96
N GLY A 661 27.61 40.62 -8.93
CA GLY A 661 27.12 41.45 -7.82
C GLY A 661 27.51 42.91 -8.01
N GLY A 662 26.55 43.78 -8.34
CA GLY A 662 26.74 45.22 -8.63
C GLY A 662 27.21 46.10 -7.46
N ALA A 663 28.17 45.65 -6.66
CA ALA A 663 28.73 46.42 -5.54
C ALA A 663 30.24 46.20 -5.29
N SER A 664 30.96 45.42 -6.11
CA SER A 664 32.43 45.31 -6.02
C SER A 664 33.09 45.81 -7.30
N GLU A 665 34.00 46.76 -7.16
CA GLU A 665 34.87 47.23 -8.24
C GLU A 665 35.77 46.07 -8.69
N LEU A 666 35.63 45.63 -9.94
CA LEU A 666 36.55 44.67 -10.53
C LEU A 666 37.88 45.38 -10.80
N ASN A 667 38.82 45.28 -9.86
CA ASN A 667 40.13 45.92 -9.96
C ASN A 667 41.05 45.09 -10.86
N VAL A 668 40.92 45.26 -12.17
CA VAL A 668 41.75 44.58 -13.17
C VAL A 668 42.43 45.61 -14.06
N ASN A 669 43.66 45.32 -14.48
CA ASN A 669 44.45 46.22 -15.35
C ASN A 669 43.84 46.38 -16.76
N SER A 670 43.03 45.42 -17.21
CA SER A 670 42.16 45.55 -18.39
C SER A 670 40.93 44.64 -18.28
N VAL A 671 39.79 45.09 -18.83
CA VAL A 671 38.59 44.26 -19.04
C VAL A 671 38.37 44.11 -20.53
N THR A 672 38.32 42.87 -21.02
CA THR A 672 37.84 42.57 -22.37
C THR A 672 36.50 41.84 -22.28
N ALA A 673 35.40 42.53 -22.59
CA ALA A 673 34.05 41.97 -22.61
C ALA A 673 33.58 41.87 -24.06
N GLY A 674 33.66 40.68 -24.64
CA GLY A 674 33.41 40.47 -26.06
C GLY A 674 34.39 41.27 -26.92
N ILE A 675 33.88 42.20 -27.73
CA ILE A 675 34.69 43.04 -28.61
C ILE A 675 35.24 44.30 -27.96
N ILE A 676 34.79 44.68 -26.75
CA ILE A 676 35.18 45.95 -26.09
C ILE A 676 36.34 45.68 -25.13
N ASN A 677 37.42 46.45 -25.24
CA ASN A 677 38.57 46.44 -24.35
C ASN A 677 38.68 47.78 -23.61
N ILE A 678 38.68 47.75 -22.29
CA ILE A 678 38.89 48.94 -21.44
C ILE A 678 40.25 48.78 -20.76
N GLN A 679 41.17 49.69 -21.04
CA GLN A 679 42.52 49.70 -20.47
C GLN A 679 42.93 51.12 -20.09
N GLY A 680 43.17 51.34 -18.79
CA GLY A 680 43.48 52.67 -18.25
C GLY A 680 42.36 53.68 -18.57
N ASN A 681 42.71 54.74 -19.32
CA ASN A 681 41.77 55.79 -19.74
C ASN A 681 41.15 55.55 -21.12
N THR A 682 41.36 54.39 -21.73
CA THR A 682 40.95 54.12 -23.11
C THR A 682 39.90 53.01 -23.18
N ILE A 683 38.79 53.28 -23.87
CA ILE A 683 37.80 52.28 -24.29
C ILE A 683 38.01 52.03 -25.78
N THR A 684 38.38 50.81 -26.16
CA THR A 684 38.63 50.39 -27.57
C THR A 684 37.86 49.13 -27.91
N THR A 685 38.01 48.66 -29.16
CA THR A 685 37.63 47.30 -29.53
C THR A 685 38.85 46.48 -29.93
N THR A 686 38.86 45.19 -29.61
CA THR A 686 39.96 44.26 -29.96
C THR A 686 40.01 43.95 -31.46
N THR A 687 38.90 44.18 -32.18
CA THR A 687 38.75 43.89 -33.62
C THR A 687 38.80 45.14 -34.50
N GLY A 688 38.90 46.34 -33.92
CA GLY A 688 38.80 47.61 -34.64
C GLY A 688 37.38 47.99 -35.10
N ALA A 689 36.36 47.20 -34.73
CA ALA A 689 34.95 47.50 -34.98
C ALA A 689 34.49 48.77 -34.24
N ARG A 690 33.52 49.50 -34.80
CA ARG A 690 32.98 50.73 -34.20
C ARG A 690 32.14 50.40 -32.96
N ILE A 691 32.32 51.16 -31.88
CA ILE A 691 31.44 51.10 -30.70
C ILE A 691 30.23 51.99 -30.98
N ASN A 692 29.06 51.40 -31.18
CA ASN A 692 27.81 52.13 -31.36
C ASN A 692 27.13 52.31 -30.00
N THR A 693 27.01 53.55 -29.54
CA THR A 693 26.22 53.92 -28.36
C THR A 693 24.91 54.55 -28.83
N THR A 694 23.78 53.89 -28.54
CA THR A 694 22.42 54.40 -28.85
C THR A 694 21.82 55.23 -27.71
N ALA A 695 22.47 55.25 -26.54
CA ALA A 695 22.10 56.09 -25.41
C ALA A 695 22.80 57.46 -25.49
N THR A 696 22.17 58.49 -24.92
CA THR A 696 22.75 59.83 -24.81
C THR A 696 23.96 59.81 -23.88
N MET A 697 25.13 60.16 -24.43
CA MET A 697 26.38 60.28 -23.68
C MET A 697 26.52 61.72 -23.16
N HIS A 698 26.61 61.92 -21.85
CA HIS A 698 26.92 63.22 -21.26
C HIS A 698 28.44 63.36 -21.08
N PHE A 699 29.05 64.32 -21.78
CA PHE A 699 30.47 64.66 -21.62
C PHE A 699 30.60 65.96 -20.81
N SER A 700 31.34 65.90 -19.71
CA SER A 700 31.54 67.05 -18.80
C SER A 700 32.70 67.98 -19.21
N ALA A 701 33.47 67.61 -20.25
CA ALA A 701 34.60 68.35 -20.79
C ALA A 701 34.67 68.20 -22.32
N GLY A 702 35.46 69.05 -23.00
CA GLY A 702 35.56 69.07 -24.46
C GLY A 702 36.04 67.74 -25.06
N VAL A 703 35.27 67.21 -26.01
CA VAL A 703 35.65 66.04 -26.82
C VAL A 703 36.62 66.49 -27.91
N SER A 704 37.74 65.82 -28.14
CA SER A 704 38.67 66.13 -29.24
C SER A 704 38.60 65.05 -30.34
N GLY A 705 38.55 65.46 -31.62
CA GLY A 705 38.54 64.55 -32.77
C GLY A 705 37.43 64.79 -33.81
N ALA A 706 37.25 63.82 -34.72
CA ALA A 706 36.31 63.85 -35.84
C ALA A 706 34.81 64.12 -35.51
N PRO A 707 34.26 63.80 -34.32
CA PRO A 707 32.88 64.17 -33.97
C PRO A 707 32.66 65.69 -33.90
N VAL A 708 33.70 66.47 -33.60
CA VAL A 708 33.66 67.94 -33.59
C VAL A 708 33.71 68.51 -35.03
N ALA A 709 34.43 67.84 -35.94
CA ALA A 709 34.52 68.22 -37.34
C ALA A 709 33.19 68.02 -38.11
N MET A 710 32.40 67.00 -37.75
CA MET A 710 31.08 66.77 -38.37
C MET A 710 30.01 67.74 -37.83
N GLN A 711 30.12 68.19 -36.58
CA GLN A 711 29.27 69.25 -36.03
C GLN A 711 29.61 70.63 -36.63
N GLN A 712 30.88 70.91 -36.92
CA GLN A 712 31.27 72.12 -37.65
C GLN A 712 30.83 72.09 -39.13
N PHE A 713 30.83 70.94 -39.81
CA PHE A 713 30.32 70.79 -41.18
C PHE A 713 28.78 70.86 -41.29
N LEU A 714 28.05 70.55 -40.21
CA LEU A 714 26.59 70.70 -40.13
C LEU A 714 26.14 72.11 -39.71
N LEU A 715 27.07 72.93 -39.21
CA LEU A 715 26.83 74.33 -38.80
C LEU A 715 27.51 75.36 -39.72
N SER A 716 28.23 74.92 -40.75
CA SER A 716 28.75 75.69 -41.89
C SER A 716 27.94 75.40 -43.13
#